data_AF-A0A3L7B1T6-F1
#
_entry.id   AF-A0A3L7B1T6-F1
#
_cell.length_a   1.000
_cell.length_b   1.000
_cell.length_c   1.000
_cell.angle_alpha   90.00
_cell.angle_beta   90.00
_cell.angle_gamma   90.00
#
_symmetry.space_group_name_H-M   'P 1'
#
loop_
_entity.id
_entity.type
_entity.pdbx_description
1 polymer ?
#
loop_
_entity_poly.entity_id
_entity_poly.type
_entity_poly.pdbx_seq_one_letter_code
_entity_poly.pdbx_strand_id
1 'polypeptide(L)'
;MRQPTRPFPGRSAVIDQPWPRRLVAAGIALLTGLAVAVTAPAAGPASAAPAAFNYAEALQKSLLFYEAQQSGRLPDWNRVSWRGDSALTDGADAGLDLTGGWYDAGDHVKFGFPMAFSATMLAWGAVEYRSGYTASGQLPHLLNNLRFVNDYFIRAHPSANVLYGQVGKGDDDHKWWGPAEVLPMARPAYKIDASCGGADLAGETAAAMAASSMVFRPTDAAYADRLLGHARQLYTFADTVRKSYHECITDATSFYRSWSGWQDELVWAAIWLHRATGEASYLAKAESEYDKLGTENQSTTRSYKWTIAWDNKQFGAYVLLANLTGKQKYVDDANRWLDYWTVGVDGQRVPYSPGGMAVLDSWGALRYAANTSFAALVYSDRTTDTTRKARYHDFAVRQINYALGDNPRNSSYVIGFGANAPRNPHHRTAHGSWWDSQTVPVETRHTLYGALVGGPSAANDAYTDSRSDYVMNEVATDYNAGFTSALVRLTSEYGGTPLANFPVAETPDLDELTVETTVMQAEPRATGLKVMIYNKSAFPARALTDGRFRYYFRPDGTGGVQVTAGYTQGCPSPTTARQLSGDIWYVEVDCTGHTIAPAGQSQHRMEVQFKIGVPEGGTWDPTNDPSYQATAGPNRKVPLYSGATRVWGDEPGPVVPDTTAPSPPGTPVASAVTATGLTLSWAASTDNVGVTGYRVHREAGATDPLVGSSTGATLAVSGLTASTAYQFHVVAVDAAGNTSAASAPVTVTTAPPPVTGACTVGYATNDWSTGFTAAVTITNTGTTAINGWTLRFSFPGGQTVSQGWSATVTQAGTAVTATGLSYNGTLAPGASVSFGFNGTHTGSNPRPTAFTVNGVACALG
;
A
#
# COMPACT_ATOMS: atom_id res chain seq x y z
N MET A 1 59.48 17.33 -54.72
CA MET A 1 60.10 18.60 -54.29
C MET A 1 59.57 19.71 -55.21
N ARG A 2 59.05 20.82 -54.66
CA ARG A 2 58.57 22.06 -55.34
C ARG A 2 57.44 21.94 -56.40
N GLN A 3 56.24 22.34 -55.95
CA GLN A 3 55.30 23.20 -56.71
C GLN A 3 55.90 24.63 -56.87
N PRO A 4 55.39 25.54 -57.74
CA PRO A 4 53.98 26.02 -57.82
C PRO A 4 53.44 26.04 -59.29
N THR A 5 52.40 26.74 -59.76
CA THR A 5 51.54 27.86 -59.26
C THR A 5 50.15 27.84 -59.95
N ARG A 6 49.25 28.77 -59.59
CA ARG A 6 48.09 29.25 -60.39
C ARG A 6 48.09 30.81 -60.43
N PRO A 7 47.36 31.51 -61.32
CA PRO A 7 45.99 31.94 -60.97
C PRO A 7 44.94 31.98 -62.13
N PHE A 8 43.68 32.20 -61.72
CA PHE A 8 42.43 32.44 -62.49
C PHE A 8 42.26 33.95 -62.85
N PRO A 9 41.11 34.50 -63.39
CA PRO A 9 39.79 33.93 -63.72
C PRO A 9 39.16 34.34 -65.09
N GLY A 10 38.00 33.76 -65.43
CA GLY A 10 37.11 34.17 -66.54
C GLY A 10 35.90 35.01 -66.09
N ARG A 11 35.19 35.62 -67.06
CA ARG A 11 33.98 36.47 -66.87
C ARG A 11 32.74 35.92 -67.61
N SER A 12 31.58 36.46 -67.25
CA SER A 12 30.19 36.05 -67.55
C SER A 12 29.65 36.27 -68.99
N ALA A 13 28.37 35.86 -69.17
CA ALA A 13 27.33 36.39 -70.08
C ALA A 13 27.17 35.74 -71.50
N VAL A 14 25.98 35.64 -72.15
CA VAL A 14 24.56 35.91 -71.74
C VAL A 14 23.50 35.20 -72.64
N ILE A 15 22.36 34.82 -72.04
CA ILE A 15 20.93 34.71 -72.49
C ILE A 15 20.53 34.70 -73.99
N ASP A 16 19.47 33.93 -74.34
CA ASP A 16 18.39 34.42 -75.24
C ASP A 16 16.97 33.99 -74.78
N GLN A 17 15.92 34.74 -75.18
CA GLN A 17 14.48 34.59 -74.82
C GLN A 17 13.61 34.40 -76.12
N PRO A 18 12.29 34.74 -76.31
CA PRO A 18 11.16 35.15 -75.42
C PRO A 18 9.70 34.63 -75.70
N TRP A 19 8.87 34.50 -74.63
CA TRP A 19 7.49 35.11 -74.44
C TRP A 19 6.19 34.51 -75.12
N PRO A 20 4.93 34.96 -74.81
CA PRO A 20 4.24 34.91 -73.49
C PRO A 20 2.66 34.76 -73.48
N ARG A 21 2.02 34.68 -72.28
CA ARG A 21 0.62 35.13 -71.90
C ARG A 21 -0.60 34.34 -72.48
N ARG A 22 -1.84 34.33 -71.91
CA ARG A 22 -2.51 35.04 -70.77
C ARG A 22 -3.75 34.27 -70.20
N LEU A 23 -4.30 34.76 -69.08
CA LEU A 23 -5.42 34.27 -68.23
C LEU A 23 -6.87 34.49 -68.77
N VAL A 24 -7.88 33.76 -68.22
CA VAL A 24 -9.15 34.23 -67.57
C VAL A 24 -10.44 33.39 -67.84
N ALA A 25 -11.25 33.23 -66.77
CA ALA A 25 -12.72 33.00 -66.68
C ALA A 25 -13.34 31.57 -66.69
N ALA A 26 -14.50 31.49 -66.03
CA ALA A 26 -15.26 30.28 -65.69
C ALA A 26 -16.69 30.29 -66.28
N GLY A 27 -17.37 29.14 -66.26
CA GLY A 27 -18.80 29.02 -66.60
C GLY A 27 -19.36 27.63 -66.27
N ILE A 28 -20.55 27.58 -65.67
CA ILE A 28 -21.30 26.35 -65.36
C ILE A 28 -22.49 26.21 -66.32
N ALA A 29 -22.70 25.03 -66.90
CA ALA A 29 -24.01 24.59 -67.38
C ALA A 29 -24.06 23.05 -67.45
N LEU A 30 -25.18 22.46 -67.01
CA LEU A 30 -25.45 21.01 -67.13
C LEU A 30 -25.84 20.65 -68.57
N LEU A 31 -25.59 19.40 -68.98
CA LEU A 31 -26.59 18.57 -69.65
C LEU A 31 -26.22 17.07 -69.54
N THR A 32 -27.26 16.23 -69.50
CA THR A 32 -27.21 14.80 -69.16
C THR A 32 -26.99 13.88 -70.35
N GLY A 33 -26.22 12.80 -70.17
CA GLY A 33 -26.17 11.69 -71.13
C GLY A 33 -25.51 10.45 -70.51
N LEU A 34 -26.27 9.38 -70.29
CA LEU A 34 -25.75 8.12 -69.77
C LEU A 34 -24.84 7.43 -70.80
N ALA A 35 -23.62 7.13 -70.42
CA ALA A 35 -22.81 6.10 -71.04
C ALA A 35 -22.20 5.23 -69.92
N VAL A 36 -22.68 3.99 -69.79
CA VAL A 36 -22.14 3.03 -68.81
C VAL A 36 -20.81 2.50 -69.34
N ALA A 37 -19.73 3.20 -69.01
CA ALA A 37 -18.39 2.65 -69.11
C ALA A 37 -18.13 1.79 -67.87
N VAL A 38 -18.08 0.47 -68.04
CA VAL A 38 -17.62 -0.45 -66.98
C VAL A 38 -16.11 -0.32 -66.87
N THR A 39 -15.66 0.71 -66.16
CA THR A 39 -14.28 0.78 -65.68
C THR A 39 -14.15 -0.22 -64.53
N ALA A 40 -13.44 -1.32 -64.76
CA ALA A 40 -12.98 -2.16 -63.65
C ALA A 40 -12.24 -1.27 -62.65
N PRO A 41 -12.47 -1.41 -61.32
CA PRO A 41 -11.70 -0.65 -60.35
C PRO A 41 -10.22 -0.98 -60.54
N ALA A 42 -9.37 0.04 -60.64
CA ALA A 42 -7.95 -0.18 -60.46
C ALA A 42 -7.77 -0.85 -59.09
N ALA A 43 -7.05 -1.97 -59.05
CA ALA A 43 -6.74 -2.64 -57.79
C ALA A 43 -5.99 -1.64 -56.91
N GLY A 44 -6.64 -1.14 -55.86
CA GLY A 44 -5.98 -0.41 -54.80
C GLY A 44 -4.90 -1.30 -54.17
N PRO A 45 -3.91 -0.72 -53.47
CA PRO A 45 -2.98 -1.52 -52.68
C PRO A 45 -3.79 -2.45 -51.77
N ALA A 46 -3.48 -3.74 -51.81
CA ALA A 46 -4.15 -4.72 -50.98
C ALA A 46 -4.05 -4.28 -49.51
N SER A 47 -5.19 -4.25 -48.81
CA SER A 47 -5.18 -4.07 -47.36
C SER A 47 -4.28 -5.15 -46.78
N ALA A 48 -3.29 -4.76 -45.95
CA ALA A 48 -2.58 -5.71 -45.12
C ALA A 48 -3.61 -6.55 -44.33
N ALA A 49 -3.30 -7.82 -44.10
CA ALA A 49 -4.11 -8.65 -43.22
C ALA A 49 -4.16 -8.01 -41.83
N PRO A 50 -5.33 -8.02 -41.14
CA PRO A 50 -5.44 -7.42 -39.81
C PRO A 50 -4.44 -8.09 -38.85
N ALA A 51 -3.74 -7.27 -38.06
CA ALA A 51 -2.76 -7.77 -37.10
C ALA A 51 -3.39 -8.75 -36.11
N ALA A 52 -2.78 -9.92 -35.92
CA ALA A 52 -3.24 -10.92 -34.95
C ALA A 52 -3.09 -10.42 -33.50
N PHE A 53 -2.12 -9.53 -33.24
CA PHE A 53 -1.85 -8.91 -31.95
C PHE A 53 -1.54 -7.43 -32.13
N ASN A 54 -1.74 -6.63 -31.08
CA ASN A 54 -1.41 -5.20 -31.09
C ASN A 54 0.10 -4.97 -30.89
N TYR A 55 0.90 -5.15 -31.94
CA TYR A 55 2.36 -5.03 -31.88
C TYR A 55 2.82 -3.64 -31.37
N ALA A 56 2.08 -2.58 -31.68
CA ALA A 56 2.41 -1.22 -31.24
C ALA A 56 2.27 -1.02 -29.71
N GLU A 57 1.30 -1.68 -29.08
CA GLU A 57 1.14 -1.71 -27.62
C GLU A 57 2.22 -2.58 -26.96
N ALA A 58 2.52 -3.75 -27.54
CA ALA A 58 3.62 -4.59 -27.06
C ALA A 58 4.96 -3.83 -27.14
N LEU A 59 5.18 -3.05 -28.20
CA LEU A 59 6.36 -2.19 -28.37
C LEU A 59 6.42 -1.09 -27.31
N GLN A 60 5.30 -0.39 -27.08
CA GLN A 60 5.17 0.65 -26.05
C GLN A 60 5.49 0.12 -24.65
N LYS A 61 4.98 -1.08 -24.33
CA LYS A 61 5.24 -1.76 -23.05
C LYS A 61 6.70 -2.22 -22.96
N SER A 62 7.25 -2.83 -24.01
CA SER A 62 8.64 -3.30 -24.04
C SER A 62 9.67 -2.18 -23.84
N LEU A 63 9.36 -0.95 -24.27
CA LEU A 63 10.20 0.22 -23.97
C LEU A 63 10.03 0.74 -22.53
N LEU A 64 8.85 0.57 -21.92
CA LEU A 64 8.65 0.92 -20.51
C LEU A 64 9.41 -0.04 -19.58
N PHE A 65 9.58 -1.31 -19.95
CA PHE A 65 10.44 -2.24 -19.21
C PHE A 65 11.87 -1.70 -19.03
N TYR A 66 12.50 -1.14 -20.08
CA TYR A 66 13.83 -0.51 -19.93
C TYR A 66 13.83 0.75 -19.06
N GLU A 67 12.69 1.44 -18.89
CA GLU A 67 12.54 2.51 -17.90
C GLU A 67 12.46 1.93 -16.47
N ALA A 68 11.85 0.76 -16.30
CA ALA A 68 11.76 0.04 -15.03
C ALA A 68 13.09 -0.59 -14.58
N GLN A 69 14.02 -0.87 -15.51
CA GLN A 69 15.38 -1.36 -15.20
C GLN A 69 16.39 -0.25 -14.83
N GLN A 70 16.04 1.03 -14.87
CA GLN A 70 17.02 2.12 -14.68
C GLN A 70 17.63 2.16 -13.27
N SER A 71 18.96 2.25 -13.18
CA SER A 71 19.73 2.42 -11.93
C SER A 71 20.24 3.85 -11.79
N GLY A 72 20.61 4.28 -10.58
CA GLY A 72 21.10 5.64 -10.33
C GLY A 72 19.96 6.63 -10.05
N ARG A 73 20.23 7.92 -10.32
CA ARG A 73 19.18 8.95 -10.28
C ARG A 73 18.24 8.79 -11.46
N LEU A 74 16.94 8.73 -11.18
CA LEU A 74 15.94 8.65 -12.24
C LEU A 74 15.70 10.04 -12.85
N PRO A 75 15.52 10.14 -14.17
CA PRO A 75 15.21 11.39 -14.84
C PRO A 75 13.71 11.71 -14.76
N ASP A 76 13.35 13.00 -14.77
CA ASP A 76 11.95 13.48 -14.71
C ASP A 76 11.01 12.90 -15.81
N TRP A 77 11.57 12.35 -16.89
CA TRP A 77 10.80 11.70 -17.95
C TRP A 77 10.55 10.20 -17.73
N ASN A 78 11.13 9.57 -16.70
CA ASN A 78 10.86 8.18 -16.35
C ASN A 78 9.39 8.06 -15.91
N ARG A 79 8.66 7.09 -16.47
CA ARG A 79 7.21 6.98 -16.29
C ARG A 79 6.79 5.96 -15.23
N VAL A 80 7.74 5.31 -14.56
CA VAL A 80 7.47 4.17 -13.67
C VAL A 80 7.29 4.65 -12.23
N SER A 81 6.03 4.88 -11.82
CA SER A 81 5.69 5.52 -10.53
C SER A 81 6.15 4.81 -9.27
N TRP A 82 6.51 3.52 -9.36
CA TRP A 82 7.01 2.71 -8.25
C TRP A 82 8.55 2.57 -8.22
N ARG A 83 9.26 3.14 -9.19
CA ARG A 83 10.73 3.22 -9.19
C ARG A 83 11.20 4.54 -8.59
N GLY A 84 12.27 4.48 -7.80
CA GLY A 84 12.95 5.65 -7.22
C GLY A 84 14.45 5.68 -7.54
N ASP A 85 15.11 6.76 -7.12
CA ASP A 85 16.56 6.89 -7.11
C ASP A 85 17.18 5.69 -6.36
N SER A 86 18.11 4.99 -7.02
CA SER A 86 18.74 3.78 -6.47
C SER A 86 20.25 3.77 -6.71
N ALA A 87 21.01 3.00 -5.90
CA ALA A 87 22.44 2.79 -6.12
C ALA A 87 23.28 4.08 -6.36
N LEU A 88 22.94 5.17 -5.66
CA LEU A 88 23.50 6.52 -5.89
C LEU A 88 25.00 6.67 -5.57
N THR A 89 25.64 5.62 -5.04
CA THR A 89 27.08 5.58 -4.72
C THR A 89 27.87 4.65 -5.64
N ASP A 90 27.26 4.13 -6.70
CA ASP A 90 27.93 3.26 -7.68
C ASP A 90 29.19 3.94 -8.25
N GLY A 91 30.36 3.32 -8.08
CA GLY A 91 31.66 3.83 -8.51
C GLY A 91 32.43 4.66 -7.48
N ALA A 92 31.85 4.97 -6.32
CA ALA A 92 32.52 5.74 -5.27
C ALA A 92 33.78 5.04 -4.72
N ASP A 93 33.80 3.70 -4.72
CA ASP A 93 34.96 2.85 -4.40
C ASP A 93 36.11 2.97 -5.41
N ALA A 94 35.78 3.30 -6.66
CA ALA A 94 36.71 3.60 -7.75
C ALA A 94 37.04 5.10 -7.89
N GLY A 95 36.43 5.98 -7.09
CA GLY A 95 36.57 7.43 -7.21
C GLY A 95 35.90 8.02 -8.46
N LEU A 96 34.87 7.36 -8.99
CA LEU A 96 34.12 7.77 -10.19
C LEU A 96 32.62 7.89 -9.89
N ASP A 97 31.91 8.67 -10.69
CA ASP A 97 30.46 8.51 -10.84
C ASP A 97 30.19 7.41 -11.86
N LEU A 98 29.69 6.26 -11.40
CA LEU A 98 29.21 5.17 -12.25
C LEU A 98 27.69 4.94 -12.07
N THR A 99 26.96 5.95 -11.59
CA THR A 99 25.49 5.88 -11.52
C THR A 99 24.86 5.84 -12.93
N GLY A 100 23.58 5.47 -13.04
CA GLY A 100 22.93 5.22 -14.32
C GLY A 100 23.08 3.77 -14.79
N GLY A 101 22.70 3.52 -16.05
CA GLY A 101 22.72 2.18 -16.65
C GLY A 101 21.54 1.33 -16.19
N TRP A 102 21.41 0.12 -16.74
CA TRP A 102 20.31 -0.78 -16.39
C TRP A 102 20.75 -1.84 -15.38
N TYR A 103 19.86 -2.18 -14.46
CA TYR A 103 19.90 -3.48 -13.80
C TYR A 103 19.63 -4.57 -14.84
N ASP A 104 20.39 -5.67 -14.75
CA ASP A 104 20.46 -6.65 -15.82
C ASP A 104 19.17 -7.46 -15.98
N ALA A 105 18.72 -8.07 -14.88
CA ALA A 105 17.59 -9.00 -14.88
C ALA A 105 16.62 -8.71 -13.72
N GLY A 106 16.20 -9.74 -12.97
CA GLY A 106 15.48 -9.60 -11.71
C GLY A 106 16.34 -9.16 -10.51
N ASP A 107 17.63 -8.92 -10.73
CA ASP A 107 18.66 -8.56 -9.76
C ASP A 107 19.03 -7.07 -9.82
N HIS A 108 20.10 -6.67 -9.11
CA HIS A 108 20.58 -5.29 -9.09
C HIS A 108 22.06 -5.14 -9.51
N VAL A 109 22.66 -6.19 -10.07
CA VAL A 109 23.98 -6.06 -10.72
C VAL A 109 23.84 -5.37 -12.07
N LYS A 110 24.84 -4.55 -12.41
CA LYS A 110 24.96 -3.89 -13.73
C LYS A 110 25.99 -4.64 -14.57
N PHE A 111 25.62 -5.77 -15.17
CA PHE A 111 26.50 -6.50 -16.06
C PHE A 111 26.64 -5.78 -17.41
N GLY A 112 27.82 -5.23 -17.69
CA GLY A 112 28.06 -4.37 -18.85
C GLY A 112 27.96 -5.09 -20.20
N PHE A 113 28.26 -6.39 -20.26
CA PHE A 113 28.26 -7.18 -21.50
C PHE A 113 26.84 -7.40 -22.07
N PRO A 114 25.87 -7.97 -21.33
CA PRO A 114 24.48 -8.05 -21.78
C PRO A 114 23.81 -6.68 -21.91
N MET A 115 24.16 -5.70 -21.07
CA MET A 115 23.66 -4.32 -21.17
C MET A 115 24.09 -3.66 -22.50
N ALA A 116 25.35 -3.83 -22.91
CA ALA A 116 25.86 -3.33 -24.19
C ALA A 116 25.17 -4.02 -25.37
N PHE A 117 25.08 -5.36 -25.35
CA PHE A 117 24.35 -6.11 -26.37
C PHE A 117 22.90 -5.63 -26.53
N SER A 118 22.21 -5.41 -25.42
CA SER A 118 20.83 -4.91 -25.40
C SER A 118 20.72 -3.54 -26.07
N ALA A 119 21.66 -2.63 -25.76
CA ALA A 119 21.73 -1.33 -26.40
C ALA A 119 22.04 -1.44 -27.92
N THR A 120 22.95 -2.32 -28.35
CA THR A 120 23.24 -2.54 -29.78
C THR A 120 22.04 -3.08 -30.54
N MET A 121 21.31 -4.04 -29.97
CA MET A 121 20.13 -4.65 -30.60
C MET A 121 18.98 -3.64 -30.71
N LEU A 122 18.66 -2.89 -29.65
CA LEU A 122 17.68 -1.80 -29.69
C LEU A 122 18.05 -0.75 -30.74
N ALA A 123 19.33 -0.37 -30.80
CA ALA A 123 19.84 0.55 -31.82
C ALA A 123 19.75 -0.04 -33.24
N TRP A 124 20.00 -1.34 -33.42
CA TRP A 124 19.85 -2.01 -34.72
C TRP A 124 18.40 -1.97 -35.20
N GLY A 125 17.42 -2.32 -34.35
CA GLY A 125 16.00 -2.20 -34.69
C GLY A 125 15.62 -0.78 -35.10
N ALA A 126 16.21 0.22 -34.47
CA ALA A 126 16.00 1.63 -34.81
C ALA A 126 16.72 2.10 -36.10
N VAL A 127 17.89 1.53 -36.41
CA VAL A 127 18.65 1.81 -37.64
C VAL A 127 17.92 1.27 -38.87
N GLU A 128 17.33 0.08 -38.79
CA GLU A 128 16.52 -0.45 -39.92
C GLU A 128 15.10 0.16 -39.96
N TYR A 129 14.46 0.38 -38.80
CA TYR A 129 13.00 0.61 -38.72
C TYR A 129 12.56 1.87 -37.94
N ARG A 130 13.36 2.95 -38.01
CA ARG A 130 13.05 4.25 -37.35
C ARG A 130 11.64 4.78 -37.64
N SER A 131 11.13 4.56 -38.86
CA SER A 131 9.78 4.97 -39.27
C SER A 131 8.69 4.29 -38.43
N GLY A 132 8.86 3.01 -38.07
CA GLY A 132 7.94 2.28 -37.19
C GLY A 132 7.88 2.87 -35.77
N TYR A 133 9.03 3.18 -35.18
CA TYR A 133 9.11 3.92 -33.91
C TYR A 133 8.46 5.30 -34.00
N THR A 134 8.58 5.97 -35.15
CA THR A 134 8.00 7.31 -35.36
C THR A 134 6.47 7.23 -35.47
N ALA A 135 5.95 6.32 -36.31
CA ALA A 135 4.52 6.14 -36.55
C ALA A 135 3.76 5.64 -35.32
N SER A 136 4.40 4.81 -34.49
CA SER A 136 3.85 4.35 -33.21
C SER A 136 4.07 5.35 -32.05
N GLY A 137 4.67 6.53 -32.30
CA GLY A 137 4.98 7.51 -31.25
C GLY A 137 6.02 7.06 -30.22
N GLN A 138 6.68 5.93 -30.44
CA GLN A 138 7.62 5.31 -29.49
C GLN A 138 9.07 5.78 -29.63
N LEU A 139 9.41 6.53 -30.70
CA LEU A 139 10.76 7.05 -30.92
C LEU A 139 11.33 7.87 -29.74
N PRO A 140 10.58 8.75 -29.04
CA PRO A 140 11.11 9.47 -27.89
C PRO A 140 11.52 8.54 -26.74
N HIS A 141 10.72 7.52 -26.43
CA HIS A 141 11.01 6.55 -25.37
C HIS A 141 12.25 5.71 -25.68
N LEU A 142 12.38 5.26 -26.94
CA LEU A 142 13.59 4.61 -27.42
C LEU A 142 14.83 5.52 -27.29
N LEU A 143 14.75 6.78 -27.73
CA LEU A 143 15.87 7.72 -27.65
C LEU A 143 16.26 8.02 -26.20
N ASN A 144 15.29 8.12 -25.31
CA ASN A 144 15.52 8.30 -23.88
C ASN A 144 16.24 7.08 -23.27
N ASN A 145 15.77 5.86 -23.53
CA ASN A 145 16.40 4.63 -23.07
C ASN A 145 17.83 4.44 -23.62
N LEU A 146 18.02 4.63 -24.93
CA LEU A 146 19.36 4.55 -25.54
C LEU A 146 20.30 5.62 -24.98
N ARG A 147 19.82 6.83 -24.69
CA ARG A 147 20.66 7.88 -24.06
C ARG A 147 21.05 7.49 -22.64
N PHE A 148 20.09 7.00 -21.85
CA PHE A 148 20.31 6.63 -20.45
C PHE A 148 21.43 5.59 -20.29
N VAL A 149 21.43 4.55 -21.12
CA VAL A 149 22.46 3.51 -21.09
C VAL A 149 23.80 3.98 -21.70
N ASN A 150 23.78 4.77 -22.77
CA ASN A 150 25.01 5.30 -23.38
C ASN A 150 25.69 6.36 -22.50
N ASP A 151 24.95 7.15 -21.74
CA ASP A 151 25.51 8.08 -20.74
C ASP A 151 26.22 7.33 -19.61
N TYR A 152 25.73 6.15 -19.23
CA TYR A 152 26.46 5.24 -18.35
C TYR A 152 27.72 4.68 -19.02
N PHE A 153 27.68 4.22 -20.27
CA PHE A 153 28.90 3.77 -20.99
C PHE A 153 29.95 4.88 -21.16
N ILE A 154 29.51 6.13 -21.34
CA ILE A 154 30.41 7.30 -21.33
C ILE A 154 31.10 7.45 -19.97
N ARG A 155 30.36 7.38 -18.86
CA ARG A 155 30.92 7.44 -17.49
C ARG A 155 31.84 6.26 -17.19
N ALA A 156 31.45 5.05 -17.62
CA ALA A 156 32.20 3.82 -17.45
C ALA A 156 33.49 3.75 -18.29
N HIS A 157 33.65 4.61 -19.30
CA HIS A 157 34.86 4.70 -20.13
C HIS A 157 35.64 6.02 -19.86
N PRO A 158 36.32 6.16 -18.70
CA PRO A 158 37.00 7.39 -18.30
C PRO A 158 38.30 7.66 -19.10
N SER A 159 38.86 6.65 -19.77
CA SER A 159 40.03 6.80 -20.64
C SER A 159 40.10 5.68 -21.68
N ALA A 160 40.79 5.92 -22.80
CA ALA A 160 40.71 5.11 -24.03
C ALA A 160 40.93 3.58 -23.90
N ASN A 161 41.62 3.12 -22.86
CA ASN A 161 41.90 1.70 -22.61
C ASN A 161 41.46 1.28 -21.18
N VAL A 162 40.38 1.88 -20.65
CA VAL A 162 39.77 1.53 -19.35
C VAL A 162 38.25 1.57 -19.50
N LEU A 163 37.59 0.43 -19.25
CA LEU A 163 36.13 0.32 -19.24
C LEU A 163 35.66 -0.39 -17.98
N TYR A 164 34.78 0.26 -17.20
CA TYR A 164 34.08 -0.36 -16.09
C TYR A 164 32.96 -1.25 -16.61
N GLY A 165 33.13 -2.56 -16.41
CA GLY A 165 32.29 -3.60 -16.99
C GLY A 165 31.22 -4.14 -16.06
N GLN A 166 31.31 -3.86 -14.76
CA GLN A 166 30.35 -4.34 -13.77
C GLN A 166 30.30 -3.42 -12.57
N VAL A 167 29.11 -3.18 -12.02
CA VAL A 167 28.93 -2.58 -10.69
C VAL A 167 27.92 -3.39 -9.88
N GLY A 168 28.27 -3.71 -8.63
CA GLY A 168 27.62 -4.76 -7.85
C GLY A 168 28.33 -6.09 -7.99
N LYS A 169 28.22 -6.96 -6.98
CA LYS A 169 28.86 -8.28 -6.94
C LYS A 169 27.78 -9.35 -6.87
N GLY A 170 27.74 -10.25 -7.85
CA GLY A 170 26.63 -11.18 -8.08
C GLY A 170 26.23 -11.98 -6.84
N ASP A 171 27.17 -12.69 -6.22
CA ASP A 171 26.89 -13.49 -5.03
C ASP A 171 26.30 -12.71 -3.85
N ASP A 172 26.63 -11.42 -3.68
CA ASP A 172 26.19 -10.64 -2.52
C ASP A 172 24.92 -9.83 -2.81
N ASP A 173 24.71 -9.46 -4.07
CA ASP A 173 23.44 -8.94 -4.60
C ASP A 173 22.35 -10.02 -4.56
N HIS A 174 22.68 -11.23 -5.04
CA HIS A 174 21.70 -12.30 -5.25
C HIS A 174 21.21 -12.96 -3.96
N LYS A 175 21.99 -12.88 -2.86
CA LYS A 175 21.61 -13.36 -1.51
C LYS A 175 20.43 -12.59 -0.90
N TRP A 176 20.14 -11.39 -1.38
CA TRP A 176 19.13 -10.50 -0.82
C TRP A 176 17.96 -10.31 -1.78
N TRP A 177 16.76 -10.10 -1.24
CA TRP A 177 15.52 -9.97 -2.00
C TRP A 177 14.65 -8.79 -1.51
N GLY A 178 14.92 -7.60 -2.03
CA GLY A 178 14.12 -6.38 -1.78
C GLY A 178 14.30 -5.31 -2.87
N PRO A 179 13.75 -4.10 -2.71
CA PRO A 179 13.72 -3.08 -3.76
C PRO A 179 15.07 -2.36 -3.96
N ALA A 180 15.38 -2.00 -5.21
CA ALA A 180 16.64 -1.34 -5.61
C ALA A 180 16.97 -0.06 -4.81
N GLU A 181 15.95 0.65 -4.38
CA GLU A 181 16.02 1.94 -3.69
C GLU A 181 16.64 1.84 -2.27
N VAL A 182 16.72 0.63 -1.69
CA VAL A 182 17.17 0.39 -0.31
C VAL A 182 18.21 -0.73 -0.18
N LEU A 183 19.05 -0.91 -1.22
CA LEU A 183 20.13 -1.91 -1.28
C LEU A 183 21.05 -1.87 -0.03
N PRO A 184 21.12 -2.96 0.77
CA PRO A 184 21.86 -2.98 2.03
C PRO A 184 23.34 -3.39 1.90
N MET A 185 23.77 -3.87 0.72
CA MET A 185 25.11 -4.41 0.48
C MET A 185 26.04 -3.40 -0.21
N ALA A 186 27.35 -3.63 -0.10
CA ALA A 186 28.35 -2.89 -0.87
C ALA A 186 28.28 -3.28 -2.36
N ARG A 187 28.51 -2.31 -3.24
CA ARG A 187 28.38 -2.46 -4.71
C ARG A 187 29.70 -2.10 -5.40
N PRO A 188 30.69 -3.00 -5.39
CA PRO A 188 32.02 -2.73 -5.94
C PRO A 188 31.98 -2.53 -7.46
N ALA A 189 32.89 -1.70 -7.96
CA ALA A 189 33.05 -1.38 -9.38
C ALA A 189 34.24 -2.13 -10.00
N TYR A 190 33.96 -2.99 -10.99
CA TYR A 190 34.94 -3.78 -11.69
C TYR A 190 35.20 -3.25 -13.10
N LYS A 191 36.46 -3.35 -13.54
CA LYS A 191 36.90 -2.85 -14.84
C LYS A 191 37.74 -3.86 -15.61
N ILE A 192 37.80 -3.63 -16.92
CA ILE A 192 38.84 -4.10 -17.81
C ILE A 192 39.75 -2.94 -18.18
N ASP A 193 41.04 -3.21 -18.36
CA ASP A 193 42.00 -2.21 -18.83
C ASP A 193 43.15 -2.86 -19.62
N ALA A 194 44.06 -2.01 -20.11
CA ALA A 194 45.22 -2.43 -20.91
C ALA A 194 46.15 -3.48 -20.24
N SER A 195 46.07 -3.68 -18.92
CA SER A 195 46.88 -4.68 -18.21
C SER A 195 46.28 -6.09 -18.24
N CYS A 196 44.96 -6.20 -18.44
CA CYS A 196 44.25 -7.48 -18.41
C CYS A 196 43.51 -7.82 -19.71
N GLY A 197 42.90 -6.83 -20.38
CA GLY A 197 42.06 -7.05 -21.56
C GLY A 197 40.58 -7.31 -21.24
N GLY A 198 39.80 -7.58 -22.28
CA GLY A 198 38.34 -7.71 -22.24
C GLY A 198 37.71 -7.31 -23.58
N ALA A 199 38.19 -7.95 -24.64
CA ALA A 199 37.92 -7.55 -26.02
C ALA A 199 36.48 -7.82 -26.48
N ASP A 200 35.83 -8.80 -25.85
CA ASP A 200 34.40 -9.07 -25.92
C ASP A 200 33.59 -7.88 -25.38
N LEU A 201 33.73 -7.55 -24.09
CA LEU A 201 33.01 -6.45 -23.44
C LEU A 201 33.30 -5.08 -24.08
N ALA A 202 34.58 -4.78 -24.36
CA ALA A 202 34.96 -3.53 -25.02
C ALA A 202 34.46 -3.46 -26.48
N GLY A 203 34.48 -4.60 -27.19
CA GLY A 203 33.94 -4.71 -28.55
C GLY A 203 32.43 -4.50 -28.58
N GLU A 204 31.65 -5.17 -27.74
CA GLU A 204 30.21 -4.98 -27.69
C GLU A 204 29.82 -3.56 -27.25
N THR A 205 30.55 -2.96 -26.30
CA THR A 205 30.30 -1.56 -25.90
C THR A 205 30.63 -0.59 -27.05
N ALA A 206 31.67 -0.87 -27.85
CA ALA A 206 31.94 -0.13 -29.07
C ALA A 206 30.83 -0.28 -30.13
N ALA A 207 30.29 -1.49 -30.29
CA ALA A 207 29.15 -1.76 -31.17
C ALA A 207 27.90 -0.97 -30.73
N ALA A 208 27.59 -0.99 -29.44
CA ALA A 208 26.46 -0.29 -28.84
C ALA A 208 26.53 1.22 -29.10
N MET A 209 27.69 1.83 -28.83
CA MET A 209 27.90 3.27 -29.02
C MET A 209 27.94 3.65 -30.52
N ALA A 210 28.53 2.82 -31.37
CA ALA A 210 28.53 3.04 -32.82
C ALA A 210 27.12 2.96 -33.42
N ALA A 211 26.35 1.90 -33.11
CA ALA A 211 24.96 1.76 -33.55
C ALA A 211 24.07 2.89 -33.01
N SER A 212 24.19 3.21 -31.72
CA SER A 212 23.46 4.32 -31.09
C SER A 212 23.79 5.67 -31.73
N SER A 213 25.04 5.90 -32.15
CA SER A 213 25.41 7.14 -32.86
C SER A 213 24.61 7.33 -34.16
N MET A 214 24.30 6.24 -34.89
CA MET A 214 23.46 6.30 -36.09
C MET A 214 22.02 6.69 -35.75
N VAL A 215 21.49 6.20 -34.62
CA VAL A 215 20.14 6.51 -34.14
C VAL A 215 20.02 7.96 -33.67
N PHE A 216 21.06 8.50 -33.02
CA PHE A 216 21.05 9.89 -32.55
C PHE A 216 21.36 10.91 -33.65
N ARG A 217 22.15 10.58 -34.67
CA ARG A 217 22.64 11.55 -35.67
C ARG A 217 21.56 12.44 -36.33
N PRO A 218 20.32 11.99 -36.62
CA PRO A 218 19.25 12.84 -37.16
C PRO A 218 18.67 13.87 -36.18
N THR A 219 18.91 13.71 -34.87
CA THR A 219 18.28 14.50 -33.79
C THR A 219 19.27 15.16 -32.83
N ASP A 220 20.48 14.61 -32.69
CA ASP A 220 21.58 15.11 -31.88
C ASP A 220 22.91 14.62 -32.45
N ALA A 221 23.43 15.37 -33.43
CA ALA A 221 24.69 15.03 -34.10
C ALA A 221 25.91 15.15 -33.19
N ALA A 222 25.91 16.09 -32.23
CA ALA A 222 27.03 16.30 -31.32
C ALA A 222 27.19 15.13 -30.34
N TYR A 223 26.08 14.62 -29.81
CA TYR A 223 26.10 13.39 -29.01
C TYR A 223 26.47 12.17 -29.86
N ALA A 224 25.97 12.06 -31.09
CA ALA A 224 26.39 11.00 -32.00
C ALA A 224 27.91 11.01 -32.28
N ASP A 225 28.53 12.19 -32.45
CA ASP A 225 29.98 12.32 -32.59
C ASP A 225 30.72 11.91 -31.30
N ARG A 226 30.19 12.26 -30.12
CA ARG A 226 30.74 11.82 -28.82
C ARG A 226 30.72 10.30 -28.66
N LEU A 227 29.59 9.65 -28.94
CA LEU A 227 29.46 8.20 -28.88
C LEU A 227 30.44 7.52 -29.83
N LEU A 228 30.56 8.03 -31.06
CA LEU A 228 31.48 7.50 -32.05
C LEU A 228 32.96 7.65 -31.63
N GLY A 229 33.30 8.73 -30.91
CA GLY A 229 34.63 8.91 -30.31
C GLY A 229 34.98 7.83 -29.30
N HIS A 230 34.07 7.52 -28.36
CA HIS A 230 34.24 6.42 -27.40
C HIS A 230 34.29 5.06 -28.11
N ALA A 231 33.38 4.82 -29.07
CA ALA A 231 33.31 3.56 -29.82
C ALA A 231 34.63 3.20 -30.52
N ARG A 232 35.30 4.19 -31.15
CA ARG A 232 36.60 3.98 -31.79
C ARG A 232 37.68 3.60 -30.79
N GLN A 233 37.73 4.29 -29.64
CA GLN A 233 38.73 4.02 -28.59
C GLN A 233 38.55 2.61 -28.01
N LEU A 234 37.31 2.26 -27.63
CA LEU A 234 36.95 0.94 -27.14
C LEU A 234 37.25 -0.18 -28.15
N TYR A 235 36.99 0.04 -29.44
CA TYR A 235 37.35 -0.93 -30.48
C TYR A 235 38.86 -1.09 -30.63
N THR A 236 39.63 0.01 -30.61
CA THR A 236 41.09 -0.06 -30.63
C THR A 236 41.64 -0.79 -29.40
N PHE A 237 41.08 -0.55 -28.22
CA PHE A 237 41.43 -1.29 -26.99
C PHE A 237 41.14 -2.80 -27.15
N ALA A 238 39.93 -3.16 -27.57
CA ALA A 238 39.52 -4.55 -27.81
C ALA A 238 40.42 -5.27 -28.83
N ASP A 239 40.73 -4.63 -29.95
CA ASP A 239 41.56 -5.23 -31.00
C ASP A 239 43.02 -5.43 -30.57
N THR A 240 43.50 -4.58 -29.64
CA THR A 240 44.88 -4.58 -29.12
C THR A 240 45.08 -5.58 -27.98
N VAL A 241 44.15 -5.66 -27.03
CA VAL A 241 44.30 -6.49 -25.80
C VAL A 241 43.25 -7.60 -25.78
N ARG A 242 43.47 -8.57 -26.66
CA ARG A 242 42.57 -9.71 -26.93
C ARG A 242 42.59 -10.76 -25.81
N LYS A 243 41.63 -10.63 -24.89
CA LYS A 243 41.32 -11.57 -23.81
C LYS A 243 39.83 -11.48 -23.48
N SER A 244 39.20 -12.53 -22.95
CA SER A 244 37.80 -12.47 -22.52
C SER A 244 37.65 -11.73 -21.19
N TYR A 245 36.64 -10.86 -21.05
CA TYR A 245 36.51 -9.97 -19.90
C TYR A 245 36.29 -10.72 -18.58
N HIS A 246 35.65 -11.90 -18.61
CA HIS A 246 35.40 -12.72 -17.42
C HIS A 246 36.70 -13.24 -16.78
N GLU A 247 37.82 -13.26 -17.50
CA GLU A 247 39.14 -13.56 -16.95
C GLU A 247 39.79 -12.37 -16.22
N CYS A 248 39.10 -11.22 -16.14
CA CYS A 248 39.53 -9.98 -15.50
C CYS A 248 38.49 -9.53 -14.48
N ILE A 249 37.22 -9.50 -14.87
CA ILE A 249 36.06 -9.35 -13.99
C ILE A 249 35.57 -10.76 -13.64
N THR A 250 36.28 -11.43 -12.73
CA THR A 250 36.06 -12.86 -12.43
C THR A 250 34.71 -13.15 -11.81
N ASP A 251 34.10 -12.18 -11.12
CA ASP A 251 32.75 -12.27 -10.55
C ASP A 251 31.69 -12.59 -11.62
N ALA A 252 31.83 -12.05 -12.83
CA ALA A 252 30.92 -12.29 -13.94
C ALA A 252 30.95 -13.75 -14.47
N THR A 253 31.94 -14.56 -14.10
CA THR A 253 32.12 -15.93 -14.63
C THR A 253 30.96 -16.87 -14.30
N SER A 254 30.26 -16.63 -13.19
CA SER A 254 29.09 -17.44 -12.79
C SER A 254 27.77 -17.00 -13.45
N PHE A 255 27.77 -15.88 -14.18
CA PHE A 255 26.56 -15.23 -14.70
C PHE A 255 26.66 -15.00 -16.22
N TYR A 256 27.55 -14.10 -16.63
CA TYR A 256 27.71 -13.63 -18.01
C TYR A 256 29.09 -13.96 -18.58
N ARG A 257 29.55 -15.19 -18.34
CA ARG A 257 30.80 -15.71 -18.93
C ARG A 257 30.78 -15.57 -20.45
N SER A 258 31.85 -15.02 -21.02
CA SER A 258 32.10 -15.15 -22.47
C SER A 258 32.45 -16.61 -22.78
N TRP A 259 31.56 -17.29 -23.51
CA TRP A 259 31.67 -18.66 -23.98
C TRP A 259 32.12 -18.70 -25.46
N SER A 260 31.67 -17.74 -26.27
CA SER A 260 32.10 -17.52 -27.66
C SER A 260 33.56 -17.06 -27.79
N GLY A 261 34.09 -16.40 -26.76
CA GLY A 261 35.33 -15.65 -26.81
C GLY A 261 35.07 -14.17 -27.09
N TRP A 262 35.91 -13.55 -27.92
CA TRP A 262 35.82 -12.14 -28.35
C TRP A 262 35.82 -11.97 -29.87
N GLN A 263 35.89 -13.07 -30.62
CA GLN A 263 36.24 -13.05 -32.04
C GLN A 263 35.08 -12.55 -32.89
N ASP A 264 33.84 -12.80 -32.45
CA ASP A 264 32.62 -12.27 -33.05
C ASP A 264 32.34 -10.82 -32.68
N GLU A 265 32.69 -10.35 -31.49
CA GLU A 265 32.61 -8.92 -31.13
C GLU A 265 33.56 -8.07 -31.98
N LEU A 266 34.77 -8.56 -32.27
CA LEU A 266 35.71 -7.87 -33.16
C LEU A 266 35.17 -7.72 -34.59
N VAL A 267 34.33 -8.65 -35.05
CA VAL A 267 33.62 -8.58 -36.34
C VAL A 267 32.41 -7.65 -36.23
N TRP A 268 31.58 -7.86 -35.21
CA TRP A 268 30.35 -7.14 -34.94
C TRP A 268 30.57 -5.63 -34.77
N ALA A 269 31.51 -5.24 -33.90
CA ALA A 269 31.85 -3.85 -33.66
C ALA A 269 32.50 -3.18 -34.89
N ALA A 270 33.28 -3.93 -35.67
CA ALA A 270 33.82 -3.44 -36.94
C ALA A 270 32.71 -3.20 -37.99
N ILE A 271 31.70 -4.07 -38.07
CA ILE A 271 30.52 -3.83 -38.91
C ILE A 271 29.82 -2.54 -38.46
N TRP A 272 29.55 -2.37 -37.17
CA TRP A 272 28.86 -1.19 -36.66
C TRP A 272 29.66 0.11 -36.84
N LEU A 273 30.96 0.10 -36.60
CA LEU A 273 31.85 1.22 -36.90
C LEU A 273 31.88 1.53 -38.40
N HIS A 274 31.95 0.51 -39.28
CA HIS A 274 31.83 0.74 -40.72
C HIS A 274 30.50 1.42 -41.08
N ARG A 275 29.37 0.90 -40.58
CA ARG A 275 28.03 1.47 -40.84
C ARG A 275 27.88 2.90 -40.32
N ALA A 276 28.49 3.23 -39.19
CA ALA A 276 28.43 4.56 -38.57
C ALA A 276 29.38 5.60 -39.20
N THR A 277 30.50 5.16 -39.80
CA THR A 277 31.58 6.04 -40.29
C THR A 277 31.69 6.11 -41.81
N GLY A 278 31.28 5.06 -42.53
CA GLY A 278 31.61 4.84 -43.94
C GLY A 278 33.07 4.43 -44.20
N GLU A 279 33.91 4.25 -43.18
CA GLU A 279 35.33 3.94 -43.36
C GLU A 279 35.52 2.48 -43.81
N ALA A 280 36.16 2.30 -44.97
CA ALA A 280 36.41 0.99 -45.57
C ALA A 280 37.40 0.11 -44.75
N SER A 281 38.23 0.74 -43.90
CA SER A 281 39.13 0.05 -42.97
C SER A 281 38.38 -0.88 -42.01
N TYR A 282 37.25 -0.42 -41.45
CA TYR A 282 36.44 -1.24 -40.56
C TYR A 282 35.73 -2.38 -41.29
N LEU A 283 35.28 -2.18 -42.54
CA LEU A 283 34.73 -3.29 -43.33
C LEU A 283 35.81 -4.33 -43.62
N ALA A 284 36.98 -3.93 -44.12
CA ALA A 284 38.09 -4.85 -44.38
C ALA A 284 38.52 -5.61 -43.12
N LYS A 285 38.49 -4.93 -41.96
CA LYS A 285 38.73 -5.53 -40.65
C LYS A 285 37.67 -6.56 -40.28
N ALA A 286 36.38 -6.21 -40.40
CA ALA A 286 35.27 -7.14 -40.17
C ALA A 286 35.40 -8.41 -41.03
N GLU A 287 35.67 -8.26 -42.33
CA GLU A 287 35.81 -9.39 -43.25
C GLU A 287 37.04 -10.27 -42.94
N SER A 288 38.13 -9.69 -42.44
CA SER A 288 39.34 -10.41 -42.05
C SER A 288 39.22 -11.13 -40.70
N GLU A 289 38.51 -10.54 -39.74
CA GLU A 289 38.20 -11.19 -38.46
C GLU A 289 37.09 -12.25 -38.62
N TYR A 290 36.19 -12.09 -39.61
CA TYR A 290 35.12 -13.06 -39.93
C TYR A 290 35.68 -14.46 -40.22
N ASP A 291 36.81 -14.54 -40.93
CA ASP A 291 37.36 -15.82 -41.33
C ASP A 291 37.95 -16.64 -40.15
N LYS A 292 37.97 -16.05 -38.95
CA LYS A 292 38.37 -16.67 -37.67
C LYS A 292 37.19 -17.05 -36.76
N LEU A 293 35.94 -16.77 -37.17
CA LEU A 293 34.74 -17.10 -36.40
C LEU A 293 34.59 -18.59 -36.13
N GLY A 294 33.84 -18.93 -35.08
CA GLY A 294 33.57 -20.31 -34.68
C GLY A 294 33.00 -21.18 -35.81
N THR A 295 33.33 -22.46 -35.76
CA THR A 295 32.77 -23.49 -36.64
C THR A 295 31.93 -24.48 -35.84
N GLU A 296 31.06 -25.22 -36.52
CA GLU A 296 30.44 -26.41 -35.93
C GLU A 296 31.53 -27.42 -35.51
N ASN A 297 31.27 -28.16 -34.43
CA ASN A 297 32.24 -29.12 -33.90
C ASN A 297 32.65 -30.15 -34.97
N GLN A 298 33.96 -30.41 -35.08
CA GLN A 298 34.56 -31.27 -36.11
C GLN A 298 34.26 -30.85 -37.57
N SER A 299 33.93 -29.58 -37.81
CA SER A 299 33.62 -29.03 -39.13
C SER A 299 34.42 -27.76 -39.46
N THR A 300 34.54 -27.47 -40.76
CA THR A 300 34.98 -26.16 -41.28
C THR A 300 33.82 -25.20 -41.52
N THR A 301 32.58 -25.69 -41.44
CA THR A 301 31.36 -24.89 -41.59
C THR A 301 31.17 -23.96 -40.39
N ARG A 302 30.94 -22.66 -40.62
CA ARG A 302 30.63 -21.69 -39.55
C ARG A 302 29.45 -22.15 -38.71
N SER A 303 29.49 -21.89 -37.41
CA SER A 303 28.46 -22.34 -36.47
C SER A 303 27.07 -21.86 -36.91
N TYR A 304 26.09 -22.75 -36.91
CA TYR A 304 24.75 -22.44 -37.44
C TYR A 304 23.62 -23.01 -36.56
N LYS A 305 23.95 -23.76 -35.50
CA LYS A 305 22.96 -24.42 -34.62
C LYS A 305 22.59 -23.64 -33.36
N TRP A 306 23.18 -22.47 -33.15
CA TRP A 306 22.82 -21.53 -32.08
C TRP A 306 22.13 -20.29 -32.65
N THR A 307 22.13 -19.16 -31.94
CA THR A 307 21.59 -17.88 -32.41
C THR A 307 22.32 -16.68 -31.83
N ILE A 308 21.99 -15.49 -32.33
CA ILE A 308 22.47 -14.22 -31.77
C ILE A 308 21.94 -14.01 -30.35
N ALA A 309 22.85 -13.74 -29.41
CA ALA A 309 22.57 -13.44 -28.02
C ALA A 309 23.66 -12.54 -27.43
N TRP A 310 23.54 -12.20 -26.15
CA TRP A 310 24.53 -11.40 -25.42
C TRP A 310 25.94 -11.99 -25.42
N ASP A 311 26.09 -13.29 -25.65
CA ASP A 311 27.38 -13.99 -25.76
C ASP A 311 27.89 -13.99 -27.20
N ASN A 312 27.08 -14.41 -28.17
CA ASN A 312 27.54 -14.71 -29.52
C ASN A 312 26.80 -13.88 -30.59
N LYS A 313 27.52 -13.06 -31.36
CA LYS A 313 26.99 -12.14 -32.39
C LYS A 313 27.33 -12.57 -33.82
N GLN A 314 28.02 -13.69 -34.03
CA GLN A 314 28.42 -14.13 -35.37
C GLN A 314 27.21 -14.25 -36.31
N PHE A 315 26.07 -14.72 -35.81
CA PHE A 315 24.82 -14.87 -36.56
C PHE A 315 24.27 -13.53 -37.08
N GLY A 316 24.38 -12.47 -36.27
CA GLY A 316 24.08 -11.09 -36.71
C GLY A 316 25.09 -10.59 -37.74
N ALA A 317 26.37 -10.92 -37.57
CA ALA A 317 27.41 -10.60 -38.55
C ALA A 317 27.18 -11.28 -39.91
N TYR A 318 26.64 -12.52 -39.95
CA TYR A 318 26.27 -13.20 -41.20
C TYR A 318 25.25 -12.36 -41.98
N VAL A 319 24.15 -11.98 -41.31
CA VAL A 319 23.07 -11.16 -41.91
C VAL A 319 23.58 -9.78 -42.32
N LEU A 320 24.32 -9.08 -41.45
CA LEU A 320 24.80 -7.74 -41.75
C LEU A 320 25.82 -7.71 -42.89
N LEU A 321 26.79 -8.64 -42.94
CA LEU A 321 27.78 -8.68 -44.03
C LEU A 321 27.17 -9.18 -45.34
N ALA A 322 26.18 -10.09 -45.31
CA ALA A 322 25.39 -10.43 -46.49
C ALA A 322 24.66 -9.19 -47.03
N ASN A 323 23.97 -8.45 -46.15
CA ASN A 323 23.22 -7.25 -46.50
C ASN A 323 24.10 -6.06 -46.95
N LEU A 324 25.35 -5.97 -46.49
CA LEU A 324 26.30 -4.91 -46.84
C LEU A 324 27.10 -5.20 -48.12
N THR A 325 27.41 -6.47 -48.39
CA THR A 325 28.40 -6.83 -49.43
C THR A 325 27.84 -7.72 -50.55
N GLY A 326 26.74 -8.43 -50.32
CA GLY A 326 26.21 -9.44 -51.25
C GLY A 326 27.13 -10.64 -51.49
N LYS A 327 28.24 -10.78 -50.76
CA LYS A 327 29.21 -11.87 -51.00
C LYS A 327 28.61 -13.22 -50.57
N GLN A 328 28.70 -14.21 -51.46
CA GLN A 328 28.05 -15.51 -51.31
C GLN A 328 28.39 -16.21 -49.98
N LYS A 329 29.63 -16.09 -49.46
CA LYS A 329 30.01 -16.73 -48.19
C LYS A 329 29.10 -16.33 -47.01
N TYR A 330 28.74 -15.05 -46.93
CA TYR A 330 27.85 -14.54 -45.86
C TYR A 330 26.40 -14.94 -46.10
N VAL A 331 25.97 -14.94 -47.37
CA VAL A 331 24.64 -15.41 -47.79
C VAL A 331 24.45 -16.88 -47.44
N ASP A 332 25.46 -17.73 -47.69
CA ASP A 332 25.44 -19.16 -47.37
C ASP A 332 25.40 -19.40 -45.87
N ASP A 333 26.18 -18.67 -45.07
CA ASP A 333 26.20 -18.79 -43.62
C ASP A 333 24.87 -18.33 -42.98
N ALA A 334 24.32 -17.18 -43.41
CA ALA A 334 23.02 -16.69 -42.98
C ALA A 334 21.88 -17.64 -43.39
N ASN A 335 21.90 -18.14 -44.64
CA ASN A 335 20.94 -19.11 -45.15
C ASN A 335 20.96 -20.41 -44.35
N ARG A 336 22.14 -20.93 -44.00
CA ARG A 336 22.31 -22.20 -43.27
C ARG A 336 21.80 -22.09 -41.83
N TRP A 337 22.13 -21.00 -41.15
CA TRP A 337 21.62 -20.71 -39.82
C TRP A 337 20.09 -20.58 -39.80
N LEU A 338 19.53 -19.72 -40.64
CA LEU A 338 18.08 -19.50 -40.66
C LEU A 338 17.32 -20.72 -41.20
N ASP A 339 17.92 -21.55 -42.05
CA ASP A 339 17.33 -22.85 -42.43
C ASP A 339 17.30 -23.83 -41.26
N TYR A 340 18.36 -23.97 -40.47
CA TYR A 340 18.37 -24.84 -39.28
C TYR A 340 17.26 -24.45 -38.29
N TRP A 341 16.99 -23.15 -38.16
CA TRP A 341 15.90 -22.62 -37.34
C TRP A 341 14.50 -22.83 -37.93
N THR A 342 14.36 -23.11 -39.23
CA THR A 342 13.07 -23.17 -39.92
C THR A 342 12.74 -24.53 -40.53
N VAL A 343 13.48 -24.99 -41.54
CA VAL A 343 13.23 -26.25 -42.27
C VAL A 343 14.23 -27.37 -41.93
N GLY A 344 15.32 -27.03 -41.25
CA GLY A 344 16.46 -27.90 -40.99
C GLY A 344 17.53 -27.84 -42.09
N VAL A 345 18.74 -28.27 -41.73
CA VAL A 345 19.91 -28.47 -42.60
C VAL A 345 20.46 -29.85 -42.31
N ASP A 346 20.74 -30.65 -43.35
CA ASP A 346 21.32 -32.00 -43.24
C ASP A 346 20.60 -32.94 -42.24
N GLY A 347 19.26 -32.83 -42.20
CA GLY A 347 18.40 -33.60 -41.28
C GLY A 347 18.38 -33.10 -39.84
N GLN A 348 19.09 -32.02 -39.50
CA GLN A 348 19.11 -31.39 -38.19
C GLN A 348 18.32 -30.08 -38.20
N ARG A 349 17.53 -29.84 -37.15
CA ARG A 349 16.69 -28.65 -36.98
C ARG A 349 16.70 -28.27 -35.50
N VAL A 350 16.48 -26.99 -35.18
CA VAL A 350 16.20 -26.58 -33.79
C VAL A 350 14.96 -27.35 -33.28
N PRO A 351 14.90 -27.76 -32.00
CA PRO A 351 13.69 -28.37 -31.45
C PRO A 351 12.47 -27.44 -31.57
N TYR A 352 11.31 -28.01 -31.85
CA TYR A 352 10.03 -27.29 -31.89
C TYR A 352 9.03 -27.93 -30.94
N SER A 353 8.31 -27.11 -30.18
CA SER A 353 7.17 -27.57 -29.39
C SER A 353 5.98 -27.95 -30.28
N PRO A 354 5.03 -28.78 -29.79
CA PRO A 354 3.76 -29.03 -30.46
C PRO A 354 2.99 -27.75 -30.83
N GLY A 355 3.07 -26.71 -29.99
CA GLY A 355 2.51 -25.39 -30.23
C GLY A 355 3.25 -24.55 -31.28
N GLY A 356 4.45 -24.96 -31.72
CA GLY A 356 5.20 -24.30 -32.79
C GLY A 356 6.23 -23.26 -32.33
N MET A 357 6.63 -23.26 -31.05
CA MET A 357 7.77 -22.49 -30.56
C MET A 357 9.08 -23.21 -30.90
N ALA A 358 10.07 -22.48 -31.41
CA ALA A 358 11.44 -22.95 -31.53
C ALA A 358 12.14 -22.86 -30.16
N VAL A 359 12.52 -24.01 -29.59
CA VAL A 359 13.12 -24.11 -28.24
C VAL A 359 14.58 -24.53 -28.39
N LEU A 360 15.48 -23.55 -28.31
CA LEU A 360 16.92 -23.76 -28.47
C LEU A 360 17.57 -24.38 -27.22
N ASP A 361 17.20 -23.85 -26.07
CA ASP A 361 17.74 -24.19 -24.74
C ASP A 361 16.69 -23.84 -23.68
N SER A 362 16.87 -24.39 -22.49
CA SER A 362 16.03 -24.20 -21.31
C SER A 362 15.97 -22.77 -20.78
N TRP A 363 17.08 -22.02 -20.81
CA TRP A 363 17.14 -20.70 -20.19
C TRP A 363 16.81 -19.60 -21.19
N GLY A 364 15.75 -18.82 -20.94
CA GLY A 364 15.37 -17.72 -21.84
C GLY A 364 15.04 -18.20 -23.26
N ALA A 365 14.26 -19.27 -23.38
CA ALA A 365 13.91 -19.88 -24.66
C ALA A 365 13.21 -18.89 -25.61
N LEU A 366 12.29 -18.07 -25.10
CA LEU A 366 11.61 -17.02 -25.88
C LEU A 366 12.55 -15.90 -26.33
N ARG A 367 13.56 -15.54 -25.53
CA ARG A 367 14.62 -14.59 -25.92
C ARG A 367 15.38 -15.08 -27.15
N TYR A 368 15.75 -16.36 -27.19
CA TYR A 368 16.44 -16.92 -28.35
C TYR A 368 15.55 -16.93 -29.60
N ALA A 369 14.29 -17.34 -29.47
CA ALA A 369 13.33 -17.30 -30.58
C ALA A 369 13.09 -15.86 -31.09
N ALA A 370 12.95 -14.88 -30.20
CA ALA A 370 12.76 -13.47 -30.55
C ALA A 370 14.00 -12.84 -31.22
N ASN A 371 15.20 -13.15 -30.72
CA ASN A 371 16.46 -12.72 -31.33
C ASN A 371 16.63 -13.26 -32.76
N THR A 372 16.39 -14.57 -32.97
CA THR A 372 16.39 -15.15 -34.32
C THR A 372 15.32 -14.49 -35.20
N SER A 373 14.12 -14.22 -34.65
CA SER A 373 13.01 -13.60 -35.39
C SER A 373 13.35 -12.22 -35.93
N PHE A 374 13.97 -11.37 -35.12
CA PHE A 374 14.41 -10.04 -35.55
C PHE A 374 15.43 -10.12 -36.70
N ALA A 375 16.47 -10.95 -36.55
CA ALA A 375 17.49 -11.12 -37.59
C ALA A 375 16.91 -11.74 -38.87
N ALA A 376 15.96 -12.68 -38.74
CA ALA A 376 15.23 -13.29 -39.84
C ALA A 376 14.40 -12.26 -40.62
N LEU A 377 13.73 -11.32 -39.94
CA LEU A 377 13.01 -10.21 -40.58
C LEU A 377 13.98 -9.31 -41.36
N VAL A 378 15.07 -8.85 -40.72
CA VAL A 378 16.09 -7.99 -41.36
C VAL A 378 16.72 -8.65 -42.59
N TYR A 379 16.89 -9.97 -42.59
CA TYR A 379 17.40 -10.71 -43.75
C TYR A 379 16.31 -10.95 -44.81
N SER A 380 15.07 -11.23 -44.42
CA SER A 380 13.92 -11.40 -45.33
C SER A 380 13.60 -10.12 -46.12
N ASP A 381 13.83 -8.94 -45.53
CA ASP A 381 13.65 -7.66 -46.19
C ASP A 381 14.67 -7.44 -47.33
N ARG A 382 15.83 -8.12 -47.31
CA ARG A 382 16.94 -7.92 -48.25
C ARG A 382 17.17 -9.09 -49.22
N THR A 383 16.87 -10.33 -48.83
CA THR A 383 17.11 -11.49 -49.70
C THR A 383 16.21 -11.50 -50.94
N THR A 384 16.77 -11.94 -52.07
CA THR A 384 16.07 -12.06 -53.36
C THR A 384 15.48 -13.44 -53.61
N ASP A 385 15.84 -14.45 -52.81
CA ASP A 385 15.20 -15.77 -52.83
C ASP A 385 13.80 -15.64 -52.21
N THR A 386 12.76 -15.71 -53.03
CA THR A 386 11.36 -15.55 -52.62
C THR A 386 10.88 -16.64 -51.67
N THR A 387 11.46 -17.84 -51.74
CA THR A 387 11.11 -18.97 -50.87
C THR A 387 11.69 -18.76 -49.48
N ARG A 388 12.96 -18.36 -49.41
CA ARG A 388 13.65 -18.02 -48.15
C ARG A 388 13.05 -16.77 -47.52
N LYS A 389 12.74 -15.76 -48.32
CA LYS A 389 12.06 -14.53 -47.87
C LYS A 389 10.77 -14.84 -47.10
N ALA A 390 9.84 -15.57 -47.73
CA ALA A 390 8.60 -15.99 -47.09
C ALA A 390 8.87 -16.83 -45.83
N ARG A 391 9.71 -17.86 -45.93
CA ARG A 391 10.07 -18.76 -44.82
C ARG A 391 10.59 -18.02 -43.57
N TYR A 392 11.50 -17.06 -43.75
CA TYR A 392 12.13 -16.35 -42.63
C TYR A 392 11.24 -15.28 -42.04
N HIS A 393 10.46 -14.60 -42.88
CA HIS A 393 9.40 -13.70 -42.45
C HIS A 393 8.34 -14.44 -41.62
N ASP A 394 7.76 -15.52 -42.17
CA ASP A 394 6.66 -16.25 -41.55
C ASP A 394 7.09 -16.94 -40.25
N PHE A 395 8.32 -17.44 -40.19
CA PHE A 395 8.94 -17.90 -38.95
C PHE A 395 8.95 -16.82 -37.87
N ALA A 396 9.42 -15.61 -38.20
CA ALA A 396 9.53 -14.53 -37.24
C ALA A 396 8.16 -14.05 -36.75
N VAL A 397 7.19 -13.89 -37.66
CA VAL A 397 5.79 -13.60 -37.29
C VAL A 397 5.25 -14.69 -36.35
N ARG A 398 5.46 -15.97 -36.68
CA ARG A 398 4.99 -17.10 -35.85
C ARG A 398 5.58 -17.07 -34.44
N GLN A 399 6.89 -16.86 -34.28
CA GLN A 399 7.55 -16.89 -32.97
C GLN A 399 7.16 -15.68 -32.10
N ILE A 400 7.07 -14.47 -32.69
CA ILE A 400 6.60 -13.30 -31.94
C ILE A 400 5.13 -13.46 -31.54
N ASN A 401 4.29 -13.98 -32.43
CA ASN A 401 2.90 -14.30 -32.09
C ASN A 401 2.79 -15.34 -30.96
N TYR A 402 3.67 -16.34 -30.92
CA TYR A 402 3.74 -17.30 -29.81
C TYR A 402 3.98 -16.60 -28.47
N ALA A 403 4.95 -15.68 -28.42
CA ALA A 403 5.24 -14.88 -27.22
C ALA A 403 4.06 -13.97 -26.81
N LEU A 404 3.33 -13.43 -27.78
CA LEU A 404 2.21 -12.51 -27.55
C LEU A 404 0.90 -13.22 -27.13
N GLY A 405 0.69 -14.49 -27.53
CA GLY A 405 -0.42 -15.31 -27.04
C GLY A 405 -0.87 -16.47 -27.93
N ASP A 406 -0.36 -16.59 -29.17
CA ASP A 406 -0.70 -17.66 -30.13
C ASP A 406 0.06 -18.95 -29.80
N ASN A 407 -0.38 -19.60 -28.73
CA ASN A 407 0.22 -20.81 -28.17
C ASN A 407 -0.86 -21.69 -27.51
N PRO A 408 -0.57 -22.98 -27.18
CA PRO A 408 -1.57 -23.88 -26.61
C PRO A 408 -2.18 -23.42 -25.28
N ARG A 409 -1.52 -22.51 -24.54
CA ARG A 409 -2.05 -21.92 -23.30
C ARG A 409 -3.01 -20.75 -23.55
N ASN A 410 -3.14 -20.25 -24.79
CA ASN A 410 -3.87 -19.02 -25.14
C ASN A 410 -3.56 -17.87 -24.16
N SER A 411 -2.28 -17.73 -23.82
CA SER A 411 -1.77 -16.88 -22.74
C SER A 411 -0.52 -16.16 -23.21
N SER A 412 -0.41 -14.86 -22.95
CA SER A 412 0.82 -14.12 -23.27
C SER A 412 1.99 -14.57 -22.39
N TYR A 413 3.19 -14.28 -22.86
CA TYR A 413 4.45 -14.34 -22.10
C TYR A 413 5.04 -12.94 -21.85
N VAL A 414 4.30 -11.89 -22.18
CA VAL A 414 4.71 -10.50 -21.99
C VAL A 414 3.89 -9.89 -20.85
N ILE A 415 4.58 -9.47 -19.79
CA ILE A 415 3.92 -9.03 -18.55
C ILE A 415 3.04 -7.80 -18.80
N GLY A 416 1.80 -7.88 -18.31
CA GLY A 416 0.80 -6.83 -18.50
C GLY A 416 0.31 -6.62 -19.94
N PHE A 417 0.55 -7.56 -20.87
CA PHE A 417 0.06 -7.52 -22.26
C PHE A 417 -0.80 -8.76 -22.60
N GLY A 418 -1.87 -8.58 -23.37
CA GLY A 418 -2.70 -9.69 -23.85
C GLY A 418 -3.46 -10.44 -22.74
N ALA A 419 -3.99 -11.62 -23.09
CA ALA A 419 -4.72 -12.47 -22.14
C ALA A 419 -3.74 -13.27 -21.26
N ASN A 420 -4.09 -13.46 -19.98
CA ASN A 420 -3.41 -14.38 -19.05
C ASN A 420 -1.87 -14.23 -18.99
N ALA A 421 -1.39 -12.99 -19.08
CA ALA A 421 0.03 -12.66 -18.93
C ALA A 421 0.60 -13.10 -17.56
N PRO A 422 1.91 -13.36 -17.46
CA PRO A 422 2.58 -13.63 -16.19
C PRO A 422 2.39 -12.48 -15.21
N ARG A 423 2.28 -12.82 -13.92
CA ARG A 423 2.13 -11.87 -12.81
C ARG A 423 3.25 -11.98 -11.78
N ASN A 424 3.96 -13.10 -11.75
CA ASN A 424 4.94 -13.40 -10.72
C ASN A 424 6.35 -13.61 -11.29
N PRO A 425 6.94 -12.63 -12.02
CA PRO A 425 8.31 -12.74 -12.53
C PRO A 425 9.31 -12.90 -11.38
N HIS A 426 10.44 -13.54 -11.69
CA HIS A 426 11.64 -13.47 -10.84
C HIS A 426 12.23 -12.06 -10.95
N HIS A 427 11.68 -11.10 -10.21
CA HIS A 427 12.16 -9.72 -10.23
C HIS A 427 11.96 -9.00 -8.90
N ARG A 428 13.06 -8.63 -8.24
CA ARG A 428 13.10 -8.08 -6.87
C ARG A 428 12.25 -6.83 -6.67
N THR A 429 12.49 -5.76 -7.44
CA THR A 429 11.82 -4.46 -7.20
C THR A 429 10.32 -4.56 -7.52
N ALA A 430 9.94 -5.12 -8.66
CA ALA A 430 8.54 -5.39 -9.02
C ALA A 430 7.78 -6.26 -8.00
N HIS A 431 8.45 -7.25 -7.38
CA HIS A 431 7.87 -8.02 -6.29
C HIS A 431 7.61 -7.18 -5.04
N GLY A 432 8.51 -6.24 -4.70
CA GLY A 432 8.30 -5.26 -3.64
C GLY A 432 8.30 -5.85 -2.23
N SER A 433 9.10 -6.90 -2.00
CA SER A 433 9.29 -7.49 -0.66
C SER A 433 9.90 -6.48 0.31
N TRP A 434 9.29 -6.31 1.48
CA TRP A 434 9.90 -5.60 2.60
C TRP A 434 10.68 -6.53 3.54
N TRP A 435 10.60 -7.85 3.34
CA TRP A 435 10.94 -8.85 4.35
C TRP A 435 12.27 -9.57 4.10
N ASP A 436 12.94 -9.29 2.98
CA ASP A 436 14.04 -10.12 2.45
C ASP A 436 13.57 -11.56 2.19
N SER A 437 12.55 -11.68 1.31
CA SER A 437 11.93 -12.98 1.01
C SER A 437 11.20 -12.99 -0.33
N GLN A 438 11.48 -13.99 -1.16
CA GLN A 438 10.74 -14.28 -2.39
C GLN A 438 9.28 -14.68 -2.15
N THR A 439 8.87 -15.04 -0.92
CA THR A 439 7.50 -15.51 -0.62
C THR A 439 6.65 -14.50 0.15
N VAL A 440 7.21 -13.33 0.49
CA VAL A 440 6.51 -12.26 1.23
C VAL A 440 6.67 -10.93 0.50
N PRO A 441 5.60 -10.33 -0.06
CA PRO A 441 4.24 -10.85 -0.18
C PRO A 441 4.13 -12.08 -1.11
N VAL A 442 2.96 -12.72 -1.14
CA VAL A 442 2.69 -13.84 -2.06
C VAL A 442 2.58 -13.35 -3.50
N GLU A 443 1.76 -12.33 -3.74
CA GLU A 443 1.63 -11.68 -5.05
C GLU A 443 2.69 -10.61 -5.25
N THR A 444 3.15 -10.44 -6.50
CA THR A 444 3.96 -9.30 -6.94
C THR A 444 3.17 -7.99 -6.83
N ARG A 445 3.77 -6.95 -6.26
CA ARG A 445 3.09 -5.67 -5.97
C ARG A 445 2.97 -4.73 -7.17
N HIS A 446 3.85 -4.88 -8.17
CA HIS A 446 3.90 -4.02 -9.36
C HIS A 446 3.78 -4.79 -10.66
N THR A 447 3.16 -4.17 -11.66
CA THR A 447 3.14 -4.73 -13.02
C THR A 447 4.39 -4.29 -13.77
N LEU A 448 5.34 -5.21 -13.97
CA LEU A 448 6.55 -5.00 -14.79
C LEU A 448 6.21 -5.02 -16.30
N TYR A 449 5.42 -4.05 -16.74
CA TYR A 449 4.87 -3.99 -18.09
C TYR A 449 5.92 -4.20 -19.19
N GLY A 450 5.63 -5.12 -20.11
CA GLY A 450 6.40 -5.34 -21.32
C GLY A 450 7.58 -6.29 -21.18
N ALA A 451 7.98 -6.66 -19.96
CA ALA A 451 9.02 -7.66 -19.76
C ALA A 451 8.58 -9.01 -20.38
N LEU A 452 9.46 -9.59 -21.20
CA LEU A 452 9.31 -10.92 -21.77
C LEU A 452 9.91 -11.93 -20.78
N VAL A 453 9.11 -12.88 -20.31
CA VAL A 453 9.64 -13.98 -19.46
C VAL A 453 10.41 -15.00 -20.28
N GLY A 454 11.24 -15.82 -19.64
CA GLY A 454 12.00 -16.88 -20.31
C GLY A 454 11.15 -17.86 -21.13
N GLY A 455 9.95 -18.17 -20.64
CA GLY A 455 8.96 -19.01 -21.32
C GLY A 455 9.17 -20.51 -21.10
N PRO A 456 8.55 -21.38 -21.91
CA PRO A 456 8.68 -22.83 -21.80
C PRO A 456 10.15 -23.28 -21.92
N SER A 457 10.67 -23.94 -20.88
CA SER A 457 12.05 -24.43 -20.82
C SER A 457 12.30 -25.74 -21.59
N ALA A 458 11.27 -26.26 -22.27
CA ALA A 458 11.34 -27.45 -23.10
C ALA A 458 10.36 -27.38 -24.29
N ALA A 459 10.58 -28.21 -25.30
CA ALA A 459 9.76 -28.32 -26.50
C ALA A 459 8.40 -29.04 -26.26
N ASN A 460 7.63 -28.57 -25.27
CA ASN A 460 6.36 -29.16 -24.84
C ASN A 460 5.27 -28.13 -24.46
N ASP A 461 5.53 -26.83 -24.65
CA ASP A 461 4.63 -25.71 -24.34
C ASP A 461 4.25 -25.56 -22.84
N ALA A 462 4.89 -26.34 -21.95
CA ALA A 462 4.63 -26.30 -20.52
C ALA A 462 5.28 -25.07 -19.89
N TYR A 463 4.52 -24.36 -19.06
CA TYR A 463 4.97 -23.18 -18.33
C TYR A 463 4.13 -22.97 -17.07
N THR A 464 4.78 -22.51 -16.01
CA THR A 464 4.16 -22.15 -14.73
C THR A 464 4.59 -20.74 -14.35
N ASP A 465 3.64 -19.85 -14.04
CA ASP A 465 3.94 -18.51 -13.50
C ASP A 465 4.36 -18.64 -12.02
N SER A 466 5.66 -18.78 -11.78
CA SER A 466 6.26 -18.92 -10.45
C SER A 466 7.47 -18.03 -10.30
N ARG A 467 7.46 -17.16 -9.29
CA ARG A 467 8.57 -16.23 -9.00
C ARG A 467 9.85 -16.93 -8.58
N SER A 468 9.79 -18.16 -8.07
CA SER A 468 10.98 -18.93 -7.72
C SER A 468 11.60 -19.68 -8.92
N ASP A 469 10.94 -19.65 -10.10
CA ASP A 469 11.42 -20.28 -11.32
C ASP A 469 12.19 -19.27 -12.18
N TYR A 470 13.47 -19.09 -11.86
CA TYR A 470 14.41 -18.26 -12.62
C TYR A 470 14.78 -18.82 -14.00
N VAL A 471 14.19 -19.94 -14.45
CA VAL A 471 14.41 -20.48 -15.80
C VAL A 471 13.30 -20.00 -16.73
N MET A 472 12.05 -20.21 -16.32
CA MET A 472 10.86 -19.88 -17.10
C MET A 472 10.34 -18.46 -16.83
N ASN A 473 10.58 -17.91 -15.64
CA ASN A 473 10.00 -16.64 -15.17
C ASN A 473 11.01 -15.52 -14.89
N GLU A 474 12.29 -15.73 -15.21
CA GLU A 474 13.28 -14.65 -15.30
C GLU A 474 12.92 -13.67 -16.41
N VAL A 475 13.31 -12.41 -16.23
CA VAL A 475 13.17 -11.31 -17.17
C VAL A 475 14.50 -10.57 -17.23
N ALA A 476 14.95 -10.17 -18.43
CA ALA A 476 16.25 -9.51 -18.57
C ALA A 476 16.29 -8.48 -19.71
N THR A 477 17.24 -7.53 -19.60
CA THR A 477 17.48 -6.52 -20.63
C THR A 477 17.74 -7.13 -22.01
N ASP A 478 18.43 -8.27 -22.07
CA ASP A 478 18.70 -8.97 -23.34
C ASP A 478 17.48 -9.76 -23.86
N TYR A 479 16.55 -10.17 -22.98
CA TYR A 479 15.33 -10.87 -23.39
C TYR A 479 14.43 -9.97 -24.23
N ASN A 480 14.30 -8.72 -23.82
CA ASN A 480 13.50 -7.72 -24.52
C ASN A 480 14.21 -7.13 -25.75
N ALA A 481 15.50 -7.36 -25.98
CA ALA A 481 16.29 -6.60 -26.94
C ALA A 481 15.98 -6.94 -28.41
N GLY A 482 16.13 -8.21 -28.81
CA GLY A 482 15.68 -8.67 -30.13
C GLY A 482 14.15 -8.63 -30.26
N PHE A 483 13.43 -8.90 -29.17
CA PHE A 483 11.97 -8.83 -29.11
C PHE A 483 11.41 -7.44 -29.47
N THR A 484 11.92 -6.38 -28.84
CA THR A 484 11.57 -4.97 -29.14
C THR A 484 11.85 -4.63 -30.61
N SER A 485 12.96 -5.13 -31.14
CA SER A 485 13.42 -4.87 -32.49
C SER A 485 12.60 -5.63 -33.56
N ALA A 486 12.10 -6.82 -33.25
CA ALA A 486 11.08 -7.52 -34.04
C ALA A 486 9.72 -6.80 -33.97
N LEU A 487 9.30 -6.37 -32.77
CA LEU A 487 8.00 -5.69 -32.57
C LEU A 487 7.87 -4.41 -33.39
N VAL A 488 8.90 -3.57 -33.49
CA VAL A 488 8.84 -2.37 -34.35
C VAL A 488 8.74 -2.74 -35.84
N ARG A 489 9.38 -3.83 -36.28
CA ARG A 489 9.29 -4.30 -37.66
C ARG A 489 7.91 -4.84 -37.99
N LEU A 490 7.29 -5.58 -37.07
CA LEU A 490 5.90 -6.05 -37.22
C LEU A 490 4.90 -4.89 -37.14
N THR A 491 5.13 -3.92 -36.25
CA THR A 491 4.35 -2.67 -36.18
C THR A 491 4.42 -1.88 -37.49
N SER A 492 5.57 -1.91 -38.18
CA SER A 492 5.76 -1.22 -39.47
C SER A 492 5.00 -1.84 -40.64
N GLU A 493 4.62 -3.12 -40.54
CA GLU A 493 3.92 -3.87 -41.60
C GLU A 493 2.43 -4.07 -41.31
N TYR A 494 2.11 -4.47 -40.08
CA TYR A 494 0.76 -4.80 -39.64
C TYR A 494 0.06 -3.67 -38.86
N GLY A 495 0.80 -2.60 -38.52
CA GLY A 495 0.29 -1.50 -37.71
C GLY A 495 0.05 -1.89 -36.25
N GLY A 496 -1.06 -1.40 -35.71
CA GLY A 496 -1.38 -1.42 -34.28
C GLY A 496 -1.52 0.00 -33.72
N THR A 497 -2.08 0.11 -32.52
CA THR A 497 -2.31 1.39 -31.85
C THR A 497 -1.82 1.30 -30.40
N PRO A 498 -0.81 2.08 -29.99
CA PRO A 498 -0.40 2.14 -28.58
C PRO A 498 -1.54 2.62 -27.68
N LEU A 499 -1.49 2.27 -26.40
CA LEU A 499 -2.45 2.74 -25.42
C LEU A 499 -2.26 4.24 -25.17
N ALA A 500 -3.36 5.00 -25.21
CA ALA A 500 -3.39 6.37 -24.72
C ALA A 500 -3.23 6.38 -23.19
N ASN A 501 -2.61 7.45 -22.66
CA ASN A 501 -2.43 7.66 -21.21
C ASN A 501 -1.71 6.49 -20.50
N PHE A 502 -0.71 5.89 -21.15
CA PHE A 502 0.07 4.77 -20.62
C PHE A 502 1.54 5.17 -20.32
N PRO A 503 2.10 4.74 -19.16
CA PRO A 503 1.46 3.96 -18.10
C PRO A 503 0.47 4.78 -17.27
N VAL A 504 -0.48 4.07 -16.66
CA VAL A 504 -1.26 4.61 -15.54
C VAL A 504 -0.43 4.43 -14.28
N ALA A 505 -0.26 5.48 -13.48
CA ALA A 505 0.45 5.41 -12.21
C ALA A 505 -0.26 4.44 -11.26
N GLU A 506 0.50 3.49 -10.70
CA GLU A 506 -0.03 2.54 -9.72
C GLU A 506 -0.24 3.24 -8.36
N THR A 507 -1.26 2.82 -7.62
CA THR A 507 -1.54 3.27 -6.25
C THR A 507 -1.08 2.23 -5.24
N PRO A 508 -0.64 2.62 -4.03
CA PRO A 508 -0.28 1.68 -2.98
C PRO A 508 -1.33 0.60 -2.72
N ASP A 509 -0.88 -0.65 -2.68
CA ASP A 509 -1.64 -1.86 -2.38
C ASP A 509 -1.95 -2.02 -0.88
N LEU A 510 -1.17 -1.33 -0.04
CA LEU A 510 -1.28 -1.32 1.42
C LEU A 510 -0.79 0.03 1.98
N ASP A 511 -1.12 0.29 3.25
CA ASP A 511 -0.54 1.42 4.00
C ASP A 511 0.98 1.22 4.16
N GLU A 512 1.79 1.99 3.43
CA GLU A 512 3.24 1.79 3.29
C GLU A 512 4.04 2.01 4.59
N LEU A 513 3.64 2.99 5.39
CA LEU A 513 4.25 3.33 6.67
C LEU A 513 3.15 3.24 7.72
N THR A 514 3.31 2.37 8.72
CA THR A 514 2.31 2.21 9.79
C THR A 514 2.95 2.22 11.16
N VAL A 515 2.12 2.56 12.16
CA VAL A 515 2.44 2.37 13.57
C VAL A 515 1.39 1.44 14.18
N GLU A 516 1.85 0.36 14.79
CA GLU A 516 1.03 -0.55 15.60
C GLU A 516 1.31 -0.32 17.09
N THR A 517 0.27 -0.42 17.92
CA THR A 517 0.39 -0.37 19.38
C THR A 517 -0.14 -1.63 20.02
N THR A 518 0.55 -2.11 21.04
CA THR A 518 0.12 -3.21 21.92
C THR A 518 0.22 -2.76 23.37
N VAL A 519 -0.88 -2.82 24.11
CA VAL A 519 -0.87 -2.70 25.57
C VAL A 519 -0.27 -3.98 26.14
N MET A 520 0.96 -3.89 26.66
CA MET A 520 1.65 -5.02 27.29
C MET A 520 1.21 -5.23 28.73
N GLN A 521 0.96 -4.12 29.45
CA GLN A 521 0.62 -4.11 30.87
C GLN A 521 -0.39 -2.98 31.12
N ALA A 522 -1.57 -3.35 31.59
CA ALA A 522 -2.53 -2.41 32.16
C ALA A 522 -2.38 -2.46 33.69
N GLU A 523 -1.78 -1.42 34.27
CA GLU A 523 -1.61 -1.27 35.71
C GLU A 523 -2.61 -0.24 36.25
N PRO A 524 -3.01 -0.30 37.54
CA PRO A 524 -3.95 0.67 38.12
C PRO A 524 -3.51 2.15 38.10
N ARG A 525 -2.25 2.42 37.72
CA ARG A 525 -1.62 3.75 37.70
C ARG A 525 -0.79 4.02 36.45
N ALA A 526 -0.79 3.11 35.47
CA ALA A 526 0.09 3.20 34.30
C ALA A 526 -0.34 2.29 33.15
N THR A 527 0.11 2.60 31.93
CA THR A 527 -0.03 1.75 30.75
C THR A 527 1.34 1.49 30.13
N GLY A 528 1.76 0.22 30.18
CA GLY A 528 2.95 -0.29 29.50
C GLY A 528 2.63 -0.58 28.04
N LEU A 529 3.33 0.09 27.15
CA LEU A 529 3.11 0.07 25.71
C LEU A 529 4.29 -0.57 24.99
N LYS A 530 3.97 -1.34 23.95
CA LYS A 530 4.86 -1.68 22.84
C LYS A 530 4.36 -0.94 21.61
N VAL A 531 5.22 -0.16 20.99
CA VAL A 531 4.95 0.53 19.72
C VAL A 531 5.87 -0.07 18.66
N MET A 532 5.29 -0.43 17.51
CA MET A 532 6.00 -0.95 16.35
C MET A 532 5.80 0.00 15.18
N ILE A 533 6.89 0.60 14.68
CA ILE A 533 6.88 1.22 13.34
C ILE A 533 7.08 0.10 12.32
N TYR A 534 6.36 0.13 11.20
CA TYR A 534 6.64 -0.70 10.02
C TYR A 534 6.82 0.17 8.78
N ASN A 535 7.78 -0.22 7.93
CA ASN A 535 8.02 0.34 6.62
C ASN A 535 7.93 -0.76 5.56
N LYS A 536 6.82 -0.78 4.84
CA LYS A 536 6.51 -1.69 3.73
C LYS A 536 6.39 -0.90 2.41
N SER A 537 7.09 0.23 2.30
CA SER A 537 7.03 1.09 1.11
C SER A 537 7.47 0.37 -0.17
N ALA A 538 6.83 0.74 -1.27
CA ALA A 538 7.14 0.28 -2.62
C ALA A 538 6.70 1.28 -3.72
N PHE A 539 6.13 2.43 -3.38
CA PHE A 539 5.63 3.43 -4.34
C PHE A 539 6.28 4.84 -4.20
N PRO A 540 7.61 4.98 -4.42
CA PRO A 540 8.62 3.93 -4.50
C PRO A 540 9.03 3.44 -3.10
N ALA A 541 9.76 2.34 -3.05
CA ALA A 541 10.41 1.89 -1.83
C ALA A 541 11.38 2.95 -1.31
N ARG A 542 11.42 3.16 0.01
CA ARG A 542 12.21 4.24 0.62
C ARG A 542 12.60 3.93 2.05
N ALA A 543 13.79 4.35 2.44
CA ALA A 543 14.23 4.32 3.83
C ALA A 543 13.60 5.47 4.63
N LEU A 544 13.16 5.19 5.86
CA LEU A 544 12.80 6.18 6.87
C LEU A 544 13.98 6.31 7.84
N THR A 545 14.68 7.45 7.80
CA THR A 545 15.93 7.71 8.55
C THR A 545 15.79 8.84 9.58
N ASP A 546 14.69 9.58 9.52
CA ASP A 546 14.33 10.72 10.36
C ASP A 546 12.92 10.55 10.98
N GLY A 547 12.54 9.29 11.20
CA GLY A 547 11.22 8.90 11.67
C GLY A 547 10.95 9.38 13.09
N ARG A 548 9.74 9.90 13.35
CA ARG A 548 9.28 10.24 14.70
C ARG A 548 7.85 9.78 14.90
N PHE A 549 7.48 9.34 16.10
CA PHE A 549 6.06 9.16 16.44
C PHE A 549 5.69 9.83 17.76
N ARG A 550 4.39 10.08 17.94
CA ARG A 550 3.82 10.65 19.17
C ARG A 550 2.68 9.79 19.70
N TYR A 551 2.75 9.41 20.98
CA TYR A 551 1.64 8.80 21.69
C TYR A 551 1.03 9.84 22.63
N TYR A 552 -0.23 10.18 22.42
CA TYR A 552 -1.00 11.19 23.16
C TYR A 552 -1.87 10.55 24.24
N PHE A 553 -1.88 11.16 25.43
CA PHE A 553 -2.53 10.64 26.62
C PHE A 553 -3.01 11.78 27.53
N ARG A 554 -3.79 11.46 28.56
CA ARG A 554 -4.28 12.41 29.58
C ARG A 554 -3.86 11.95 30.98
N PRO A 555 -3.08 12.74 31.72
CA PRO A 555 -2.78 12.42 33.12
C PRO A 555 -3.99 12.75 34.01
N ASP A 556 -4.51 11.78 34.75
CA ASP A 556 -5.63 12.03 35.67
C ASP A 556 -5.16 12.59 37.03
N GLY A 557 -5.94 13.56 37.55
CA GLY A 557 -5.70 14.17 38.85
C GLY A 557 -4.51 15.14 38.88
N THR A 558 -3.89 15.29 40.06
CA THR A 558 -2.78 16.24 40.28
C THR A 558 -1.40 15.58 40.37
N GLY A 559 -1.29 14.30 40.00
CA GLY A 559 -0.02 13.57 39.98
C GLY A 559 0.85 13.99 38.80
N GLY A 560 2.15 14.22 39.02
CA GLY A 560 3.08 14.52 37.93
C GLY A 560 3.27 13.31 37.00
N VAL A 561 3.39 13.53 35.70
CA VAL A 561 3.55 12.46 34.71
C VAL A 561 4.85 11.68 34.93
N GLN A 562 4.77 10.34 34.90
CA GLN A 562 5.93 9.45 34.85
C GLN A 562 6.02 8.75 33.49
N VAL A 563 7.22 8.75 32.91
CA VAL A 563 7.55 7.98 31.70
C VAL A 563 8.75 7.09 32.01
N THR A 564 8.56 5.78 31.93
CA THR A 564 9.60 4.78 32.19
C THR A 564 10.03 4.15 30.88
N ALA A 565 11.33 4.23 30.57
CA ALA A 565 11.91 3.58 29.40
C ALA A 565 11.79 2.05 29.47
N GLY A 566 11.61 1.42 28.31
CA GLY A 566 11.53 -0.02 28.12
C GLY A 566 12.53 -0.54 27.07
N TYR A 567 12.30 -1.76 26.58
CA TYR A 567 13.10 -2.35 25.50
C TYR A 567 12.95 -1.56 24.19
N THR A 568 14.01 -1.58 23.36
CA THR A 568 13.97 -1.09 21.99
C THR A 568 14.87 -1.91 21.07
N GLN A 569 14.51 -1.94 19.78
CA GLN A 569 15.35 -2.45 18.70
C GLN A 569 16.40 -1.45 18.19
N GLY A 570 16.36 -0.18 18.62
CA GLY A 570 17.36 0.81 18.24
C GLY A 570 17.05 2.23 18.71
N CYS A 571 15.85 2.74 18.41
CA CYS A 571 15.52 4.13 18.72
C CYS A 571 15.50 4.43 20.23
N PRO A 572 15.84 5.65 20.66
CA PRO A 572 15.75 6.06 22.06
C PRO A 572 14.37 5.76 22.67
N SER A 573 14.34 4.93 23.72
CA SER A 573 13.12 4.77 24.52
C SER A 573 12.87 6.07 25.31
N PRO A 574 11.64 6.59 25.33
CA PRO A 574 11.34 7.89 25.90
C PRO A 574 11.37 7.88 27.43
N THR A 575 11.83 8.99 28.01
CA THR A 575 11.96 9.20 29.47
C THR A 575 11.25 10.45 29.98
N THR A 576 10.62 11.21 29.09
CA THR A 576 9.88 12.45 29.40
C THR A 576 8.64 12.56 28.53
N ALA A 577 7.66 13.34 28.99
CA ALA A 577 6.48 13.73 28.23
C ALA A 577 6.40 15.25 28.12
N ARG A 578 5.63 15.73 27.14
CA ARG A 578 5.37 17.16 26.92
C ARG A 578 3.87 17.41 26.90
N GLN A 579 3.44 18.52 27.49
CA GLN A 579 2.07 19.00 27.36
C GLN A 579 1.86 19.55 25.95
N LEU A 580 0.78 19.15 25.27
CA LEU A 580 0.38 19.73 23.99
C LEU A 580 -0.49 20.97 24.25
N SER A 581 -1.63 20.77 24.90
CA SER A 581 -2.61 21.79 25.25
C SER A 581 -3.64 21.22 26.23
N GLY A 582 -4.10 22.03 27.18
CA GLY A 582 -5.08 21.60 28.17
C GLY A 582 -4.62 20.37 28.96
N ASP A 583 -5.43 19.33 28.96
CA ASP A 583 -5.19 18.02 29.58
C ASP A 583 -4.39 17.05 28.68
N ILE A 584 -4.17 17.37 27.41
CA ILE A 584 -3.48 16.48 26.47
C ILE A 584 -1.97 16.60 26.61
N TRP A 585 -1.33 15.47 26.90
CA TRP A 585 0.11 15.27 26.91
C TRP A 585 0.52 14.30 25.81
N TYR A 586 1.81 14.27 25.48
CA TYR A 586 2.38 13.28 24.58
C TYR A 586 3.78 12.85 24.98
N VAL A 587 4.09 11.60 24.66
CA VAL A 587 5.45 11.07 24.56
C VAL A 587 5.85 11.13 23.09
N GLU A 588 7.04 11.66 22.82
CA GLU A 588 7.66 11.69 21.49
C GLU A 588 8.84 10.74 21.45
N VAL A 589 8.92 9.94 20.40
CA VAL A 589 10.06 9.06 20.12
C VAL A 589 10.68 9.51 18.82
N ASP A 590 11.96 9.88 18.87
CA ASP A 590 12.72 10.34 17.72
C ASP A 590 13.72 9.25 17.29
N CYS A 591 13.46 8.62 16.15
CA CYS A 591 14.30 7.60 15.52
C CYS A 591 15.35 8.20 14.57
N THR A 592 15.56 9.51 14.55
CA THR A 592 16.55 10.15 13.67
C THR A 592 17.94 9.53 13.84
N GLY A 593 18.53 9.08 12.72
CA GLY A 593 19.80 8.35 12.70
C GLY A 593 19.65 6.82 12.72
N HIS A 594 18.44 6.29 12.88
CA HIS A 594 18.13 4.87 12.70
C HIS A 594 17.37 4.66 11.39
N THR A 595 17.82 3.69 10.60
CA THR A 595 17.18 3.34 9.31
C THR A 595 16.10 2.28 9.50
N ILE A 596 14.87 2.60 9.10
CA ILE A 596 13.76 1.66 8.96
C ILE A 596 13.41 1.58 7.48
N ALA A 597 13.67 0.45 6.82
CA ALA A 597 13.58 0.31 5.36
C ALA A 597 13.04 -1.07 4.96
N PRO A 598 12.30 -1.20 3.82
CA PRO A 598 11.74 -2.46 3.33
C PRO A 598 12.85 -3.40 2.80
N ALA A 599 13.72 -3.87 3.70
CA ALA A 599 14.98 -4.52 3.37
C ALA A 599 15.31 -5.75 4.22
N GLY A 600 14.33 -6.29 4.97
CA GLY A 600 14.53 -7.47 5.80
C GLY A 600 13.61 -7.56 7.02
N GLN A 601 13.50 -8.78 7.57
CA GLN A 601 12.70 -9.15 8.75
C GLN A 601 12.81 -8.13 9.91
N SER A 602 14.02 -7.67 10.22
CA SER A 602 14.28 -6.70 11.29
C SER A 602 14.32 -5.27 10.75
N GLN A 603 14.85 -5.06 9.55
CA GLN A 603 15.14 -3.77 8.93
C GLN A 603 13.86 -2.97 8.61
N HIS A 604 12.77 -3.67 8.26
CA HIS A 604 11.50 -3.05 7.90
C HIS A 604 10.65 -2.61 9.09
N ARG A 605 11.13 -2.78 10.32
CA ARG A 605 10.35 -2.49 11.52
C ARG A 605 11.21 -1.99 12.67
N MET A 606 10.57 -1.34 13.63
CA MET A 606 11.26 -0.82 14.81
C MET A 606 10.36 -0.88 16.03
N GLU A 607 10.78 -1.66 17.02
CA GLU A 607 10.14 -1.78 18.31
C GLU A 607 10.65 -0.74 19.31
N VAL A 608 9.74 -0.03 19.95
CA VAL A 608 10.02 0.83 21.10
C VAL A 608 8.96 0.58 22.17
N GLN A 609 9.40 0.13 23.34
CA GLN A 609 8.57 -0.06 24.52
C GLN A 609 8.82 1.06 25.53
N PHE A 610 7.77 1.46 26.23
CA PHE A 610 7.81 2.42 27.35
C PHE A 610 6.54 2.28 28.20
N LYS A 611 6.54 2.88 29.39
CA LYS A 611 5.35 2.96 30.25
C LYS A 611 5.06 4.42 30.58
N ILE A 612 3.81 4.83 30.40
CA ILE A 612 3.27 6.12 30.84
C ILE A 612 2.37 5.91 32.06
N GLY A 613 2.34 6.85 33.00
CA GLY A 613 1.51 6.74 34.20
C GLY A 613 1.74 7.84 35.22
N VAL A 614 1.29 7.59 36.45
CA VAL A 614 1.41 8.52 37.59
C VAL A 614 2.04 7.87 38.84
N PRO A 615 2.60 8.66 39.77
CA PRO A 615 3.16 8.21 41.04
C PRO A 615 2.16 7.44 41.92
N GLU A 616 2.68 6.90 43.02
CA GLU A 616 1.84 6.29 44.05
C GLU A 616 0.85 7.30 44.65
N GLY A 617 -0.41 6.88 44.82
CA GLY A 617 -1.52 7.74 45.23
C GLY A 617 -2.26 8.46 44.10
N GLY A 618 -1.77 8.43 42.85
CA GLY A 618 -2.49 8.93 41.67
C GLY A 618 -3.48 7.92 41.07
N THR A 619 -4.37 8.42 40.22
CA THR A 619 -5.32 7.65 39.37
C THR A 619 -4.83 7.62 37.92
N TRP A 620 -5.21 6.58 37.17
CA TRP A 620 -4.90 6.46 35.73
C TRP A 620 -6.01 5.73 34.99
N ASP A 621 -6.61 6.37 33.99
CA ASP A 621 -7.61 5.82 33.08
C ASP A 621 -7.13 5.94 31.63
N PRO A 622 -6.51 4.91 31.05
CA PRO A 622 -6.05 4.97 29.67
C PRO A 622 -7.21 4.94 28.68
N THR A 623 -8.46 4.72 29.09
CA THR A 623 -9.58 4.70 28.14
C THR A 623 -9.94 6.10 27.62
N ASN A 624 -9.51 7.16 28.32
CA ASN A 624 -9.67 8.55 27.91
C ASN A 624 -8.49 9.09 27.07
N ASP A 625 -7.37 8.35 26.96
CA ASP A 625 -6.19 8.73 26.17
C ASP A 625 -6.50 8.85 24.66
N PRO A 626 -6.14 9.95 23.99
CA PRO A 626 -6.37 10.09 22.55
C PRO A 626 -5.73 8.98 21.72
N SER A 627 -4.52 8.52 22.07
CA SER A 627 -3.81 7.44 21.35
C SER A 627 -4.15 6.03 21.80
N TYR A 628 -4.96 5.82 22.84
CA TYR A 628 -5.17 4.46 23.36
C TYR A 628 -6.04 3.60 22.45
N GLN A 629 -5.66 2.32 22.41
CA GLN A 629 -6.34 1.23 21.72
C GLN A 629 -6.10 -0.05 22.52
N ALA A 630 -7.18 -0.66 23.03
CA ALA A 630 -7.08 -1.87 23.84
C ALA A 630 -6.62 -3.11 23.05
N THR A 631 -6.95 -3.17 21.75
CA THR A 631 -6.58 -4.27 20.86
C THR A 631 -5.23 -3.99 20.18
N ALA A 632 -4.33 -4.98 20.21
CA ALA A 632 -3.08 -4.92 19.49
C ALA A 632 -3.27 -4.79 17.97
N GLY A 633 -2.53 -3.89 17.31
CA GLY A 633 -2.54 -3.73 15.86
C GLY A 633 -2.31 -2.29 15.40
N PRO A 634 -2.49 -2.01 14.09
CA PRO A 634 -2.35 -0.67 13.52
C PRO A 634 -3.22 0.35 14.26
N ASN A 635 -2.62 1.47 14.64
CA ASN A 635 -3.27 2.51 15.42
C ASN A 635 -3.03 3.86 14.74
N ARG A 636 -4.06 4.36 14.03
CA ARG A 636 -4.01 5.67 13.36
C ARG A 636 -4.01 6.85 14.33
N LYS A 637 -4.27 6.64 15.63
CA LYS A 637 -4.18 7.67 16.67
C LYS A 637 -2.74 7.92 17.16
N VAL A 638 -1.75 7.21 16.62
CA VAL A 638 -0.32 7.40 16.89
C VAL A 638 0.34 7.86 15.58
N PRO A 639 0.44 9.18 15.34
CA PRO A 639 0.96 9.69 14.09
C PRO A 639 2.47 9.47 13.98
N LEU A 640 2.91 9.11 12.76
CA LEU A 640 4.32 9.02 12.36
C LEU A 640 4.65 10.21 11.46
N TYR A 641 5.88 10.69 11.59
CA TYR A 641 6.44 11.79 10.81
C TYR A 641 7.76 11.35 10.17
N SER A 642 8.04 11.88 8.98
CA SER A 642 9.38 11.95 8.39
C SER A 642 9.73 13.43 8.28
N GLY A 643 10.81 13.84 8.95
CA GLY A 643 11.17 15.24 9.10
C GLY A 643 10.06 16.00 9.84
N ALA A 644 9.43 16.96 9.17
CA ALA A 644 8.27 17.70 9.66
C ALA A 644 6.93 17.21 9.07
N THR A 645 6.96 16.30 8.10
CA THR A 645 5.79 15.83 7.36
C THR A 645 5.16 14.65 8.08
N ARG A 646 3.85 14.73 8.39
CA ARG A 646 3.09 13.58 8.89
C ARG A 646 2.88 12.57 7.76
N VAL A 647 3.32 11.33 7.96
CA VAL A 647 3.31 10.25 6.95
C VAL A 647 2.38 9.08 7.33
N TRP A 648 1.96 9.00 8.59
CA TRP A 648 0.94 8.07 9.09
C TRP A 648 0.11 8.71 10.18
N GLY A 649 -1.14 8.26 10.33
CA GLY A 649 -2.01 8.58 11.46
C GLY A 649 -2.38 10.06 11.58
N ASP A 650 -3.02 10.39 12.69
CA ASP A 650 -3.63 11.68 12.97
C ASP A 650 -3.29 12.16 14.38
N GLU A 651 -3.10 13.46 14.52
CA GLU A 651 -3.00 14.12 15.84
C GLU A 651 -4.39 14.24 16.48
N PRO A 652 -4.50 14.30 17.82
CA PRO A 652 -5.76 14.65 18.46
C PRO A 652 -6.27 16.00 17.93
N GLY A 653 -7.58 16.08 17.67
CA GLY A 653 -8.22 17.33 17.29
C GLY A 653 -8.09 18.41 18.38
N PRO A 654 -8.28 19.70 18.04
CA PRO A 654 -8.26 20.76 19.02
C PRO A 654 -9.32 20.51 20.10
N VAL A 655 -8.92 20.65 21.37
CA VAL A 655 -9.82 20.47 22.51
C VAL A 655 -10.93 21.53 22.42
N VAL A 656 -12.15 21.09 22.12
CA VAL A 656 -13.35 21.89 22.31
C VAL A 656 -13.72 21.77 23.80
N PRO A 657 -13.73 22.86 24.59
CA PRO A 657 -14.19 22.80 25.97
C PRO A 657 -15.64 22.31 26.02
N ASP A 658 -15.99 21.46 26.98
CA ASP A 658 -17.38 21.05 27.14
C ASP A 658 -18.20 22.20 27.73
N THR A 659 -19.00 22.84 26.89
CA THR A 659 -19.92 23.93 27.24
C THR A 659 -21.35 23.44 27.40
N THR A 660 -21.58 22.13 27.33
CA THR A 660 -22.92 21.55 27.39
C THR A 660 -23.28 21.34 28.86
N ALA A 661 -24.44 21.84 29.29
CA ALA A 661 -24.91 21.60 30.64
C ALA A 661 -25.74 20.31 30.71
N PRO A 662 -25.69 19.56 31.82
CA PRO A 662 -26.54 18.39 32.04
C PRO A 662 -28.03 18.68 31.86
N SER A 663 -28.80 17.66 31.50
CA SER A 663 -30.26 17.77 31.47
C SER A 663 -30.82 18.08 32.87
N PRO A 664 -31.96 18.82 32.97
CA PRO A 664 -32.56 19.13 34.27
C PRO A 664 -32.93 17.84 35.02
N PRO A 665 -32.65 17.73 36.34
CA PRO A 665 -33.10 16.59 37.14
C PRO A 665 -34.63 16.46 37.10
N GLY A 666 -35.14 15.24 37.28
CA GLY A 666 -36.57 15.04 37.46
C GLY A 666 -37.11 15.80 38.68
N THR A 667 -38.39 16.15 38.67
CA THR A 667 -39.06 16.76 39.83
C THR A 667 -38.82 15.90 41.08
N PRO A 668 -38.23 16.45 42.16
CA PRO A 668 -37.95 15.68 43.36
C PRO A 668 -39.24 15.24 44.05
N VAL A 669 -39.19 14.09 44.71
CA VAL A 669 -40.29 13.53 45.51
C VAL A 669 -39.84 13.50 46.97
N ALA A 670 -40.64 14.10 47.84
CA ALA A 670 -40.40 14.07 49.28
C ALA A 670 -40.97 12.80 49.92
N SER A 671 -40.18 12.17 50.78
CA SER A 671 -40.50 10.97 51.53
C SER A 671 -39.95 11.08 52.96
N ALA A 672 -40.28 10.12 53.83
CA ALA A 672 -39.82 10.08 55.23
C ALA A 672 -40.02 11.43 55.98
N VAL A 673 -41.13 12.13 55.70
CA VAL A 673 -41.40 13.47 56.24
C VAL A 673 -41.70 13.39 57.73
N THR A 674 -40.88 14.07 58.52
CA THR A 674 -40.98 14.20 59.98
C THR A 674 -41.31 15.65 60.37
N ALA A 675 -41.33 15.94 61.66
CA ALA A 675 -41.47 17.30 62.17
C ALA A 675 -40.26 18.21 61.87
N THR A 676 -39.07 17.63 61.56
CA THR A 676 -37.81 18.40 61.42
C THR A 676 -36.93 18.02 60.22
N GLY A 677 -37.41 17.15 59.33
CA GLY A 677 -36.64 16.67 58.18
C GLY A 677 -37.42 15.74 57.27
N LEU A 678 -36.84 15.40 56.12
CA LEU A 678 -37.41 14.58 55.04
C LEU A 678 -36.30 14.06 54.11
N THR A 679 -36.62 13.11 53.23
CA THR A 679 -35.71 12.64 52.18
C THR A 679 -36.28 12.99 50.81
N LEU A 680 -35.47 13.64 49.97
CA LEU A 680 -35.77 13.94 48.57
C LEU A 680 -35.10 12.90 47.67
N SER A 681 -35.82 12.39 46.67
CA SER A 681 -35.26 11.60 45.57
C SER A 681 -35.79 12.09 44.23
N TRP A 682 -35.04 11.93 43.14
CA TRP A 682 -35.39 12.42 41.81
C TRP A 682 -34.95 11.46 40.70
N ALA A 683 -35.44 11.67 39.48
CA ALA A 683 -34.86 11.01 38.31
C ALA A 683 -33.51 11.65 37.95
N ALA A 684 -32.50 10.81 37.70
CA ALA A 684 -31.15 11.27 37.39
C ALA A 684 -31.08 12.04 36.06
N SER A 685 -30.20 13.04 36.03
CA SER A 685 -29.82 13.78 34.83
C SER A 685 -28.92 12.97 33.91
N THR A 686 -28.85 13.39 32.65
CA THR A 686 -27.98 12.83 31.60
C THR A 686 -27.16 13.94 30.98
N ASP A 687 -25.96 13.61 30.52
CA ASP A 687 -25.01 14.56 29.95
C ASP A 687 -24.14 13.87 28.88
N ASN A 688 -23.51 14.63 27.98
CA ASN A 688 -22.64 14.10 26.92
C ASN A 688 -21.27 13.63 27.41
N VAL A 689 -20.76 14.13 28.53
CA VAL A 689 -19.51 13.67 29.16
C VAL A 689 -19.80 13.01 30.52
N GLY A 690 -20.69 13.58 31.34
CA GLY A 690 -21.21 12.90 32.53
C GLY A 690 -21.53 13.81 33.71
N VAL A 691 -22.56 13.43 34.47
CA VAL A 691 -23.01 14.13 35.68
C VAL A 691 -22.19 13.68 36.89
N THR A 692 -21.54 14.61 37.58
CA THR A 692 -20.68 14.35 38.75
C THR A 692 -21.41 14.53 40.09
N GLY A 693 -22.52 15.28 40.10
CA GLY A 693 -23.37 15.40 41.28
C GLY A 693 -24.55 16.34 41.13
N TYR A 694 -25.25 16.55 42.24
CA TYR A 694 -26.47 17.34 42.36
C TYR A 694 -26.36 18.32 43.53
N ARG A 695 -26.99 19.49 43.38
CA ARG A 695 -27.16 20.50 44.44
C ARG A 695 -28.65 20.72 44.67
N VAL A 696 -29.09 20.63 45.92
CA VAL A 696 -30.49 20.80 46.32
C VAL A 696 -30.65 22.16 46.99
N HIS A 697 -31.54 22.98 46.45
CA HIS A 697 -31.83 24.32 46.96
C HIS A 697 -33.24 24.37 47.55
N ARG A 698 -33.43 25.24 48.55
CA ARG A 698 -34.74 25.57 49.11
C ARG A 698 -35.15 26.93 48.57
N GLU A 699 -36.37 27.04 48.04
CA GLU A 699 -36.87 28.34 47.60
C GLU A 699 -37.09 29.26 48.81
N ALA A 700 -36.50 30.44 48.74
CA ALA A 700 -36.56 31.49 49.77
C ALA A 700 -36.60 32.91 49.16
N GLY A 701 -36.80 33.03 47.84
CA GLY A 701 -36.94 34.29 47.13
C GLY A 701 -35.66 34.67 46.40
N ALA A 702 -34.98 35.74 46.83
CA ALA A 702 -33.89 36.32 46.05
C ALA A 702 -32.57 35.51 46.06
N THR A 703 -32.40 34.54 46.97
CA THR A 703 -31.10 33.89 47.24
C THR A 703 -31.22 32.40 47.61
N ASP A 704 -32.18 31.67 47.01
CA ASP A 704 -32.52 30.26 47.26
C ASP A 704 -31.38 29.39 47.82
N PRO A 705 -31.30 29.24 49.17
CA PRO A 705 -30.11 28.70 49.81
C PRO A 705 -29.91 27.21 49.48
N LEU A 706 -28.64 26.86 49.24
CA LEU A 706 -28.19 25.47 49.14
C LEU A 706 -28.47 24.75 50.47
N VAL A 707 -29.22 23.65 50.39
CA VAL A 707 -29.60 22.78 51.50
C VAL A 707 -28.60 21.64 51.67
N GLY A 708 -28.03 21.18 50.56
CA GLY A 708 -26.97 20.18 50.53
C GLY A 708 -26.67 19.71 49.11
N SER A 709 -25.68 18.83 48.99
CA SER A 709 -25.23 18.25 47.72
C SER A 709 -25.17 16.72 47.83
N SER A 710 -25.32 16.02 46.72
CA SER A 710 -25.25 14.55 46.65
C SER A 710 -24.62 14.10 45.33
N THR A 711 -23.86 13.00 45.34
CA THR A 711 -23.38 12.34 44.12
C THR A 711 -24.41 11.38 43.53
N GLY A 712 -25.46 11.04 44.28
CA GLY A 712 -26.59 10.22 43.82
C GLY A 712 -27.88 11.02 43.71
N ALA A 713 -28.92 10.44 43.10
CA ALA A 713 -30.23 11.07 42.90
C ALA A 713 -31.12 11.06 44.16
N THR A 714 -30.53 11.30 45.33
CA THR A 714 -31.20 11.33 46.64
C THR A 714 -30.43 12.18 47.65
N LEU A 715 -31.14 12.89 48.53
CA LEU A 715 -30.58 13.66 49.65
C LEU A 715 -31.53 13.67 50.85
N ALA A 716 -31.00 13.42 52.05
CA ALA A 716 -31.71 13.65 53.30
C ALA A 716 -31.56 15.11 53.75
N VAL A 717 -32.68 15.76 54.06
CA VAL A 717 -32.78 17.17 54.51
C VAL A 717 -33.24 17.21 55.96
N SER A 718 -32.56 18.00 56.80
CA SER A 718 -32.86 18.15 58.23
C SER A 718 -32.85 19.63 58.65
N GLY A 719 -33.20 19.92 59.91
CA GLY A 719 -33.25 21.28 60.44
C GLY A 719 -34.49 22.08 60.01
N LEU A 720 -35.54 21.39 59.56
CA LEU A 720 -36.82 22.01 59.19
C LEU A 720 -37.67 22.32 60.44
N THR A 721 -38.61 23.25 60.33
CA THR A 721 -39.60 23.56 61.37
C THR A 721 -40.86 22.72 61.15
N ALA A 722 -41.54 22.30 62.22
CA ALA A 722 -42.77 21.50 62.15
C ALA A 722 -43.95 22.27 61.54
N SER A 723 -44.93 21.56 60.97
CA SER A 723 -46.12 22.15 60.32
C SER A 723 -45.83 23.27 59.31
N THR A 724 -44.66 23.26 58.67
CA THR A 724 -44.18 24.34 57.80
C THR A 724 -44.01 23.83 56.37
N ALA A 725 -44.53 24.57 55.40
CA ALA A 725 -44.37 24.28 53.98
C ALA A 725 -43.02 24.78 53.47
N TYR A 726 -42.33 23.93 52.71
CA TYR A 726 -41.06 24.21 52.05
C TYR A 726 -41.14 23.83 50.57
N GLN A 727 -40.49 24.60 49.70
CA GLN A 727 -40.23 24.22 48.31
C GLN A 727 -38.74 23.89 48.12
N PHE A 728 -38.47 22.82 47.38
CA PHE A 728 -37.11 22.40 47.02
C PHE A 728 -37.00 22.12 45.52
N HIS A 729 -35.90 22.55 44.91
CA HIS A 729 -35.52 22.19 43.54
C HIS A 729 -34.08 21.65 43.51
N VAL A 730 -33.72 20.99 42.42
CA VAL A 730 -32.41 20.35 42.24
C VAL A 730 -31.77 20.80 40.94
N VAL A 731 -30.47 21.06 40.95
CA VAL A 731 -29.64 21.21 39.74
C VAL A 731 -28.58 20.11 39.69
N ALA A 732 -28.28 19.63 38.49
CA ALA A 732 -27.15 18.73 38.21
C ALA A 732 -25.89 19.53 37.85
N VAL A 733 -24.73 18.91 38.06
CA VAL A 733 -23.39 19.45 37.77
C VAL A 733 -22.57 18.37 37.06
N ASP A 734 -21.80 18.74 36.03
CA ASP A 734 -20.87 17.86 35.31
C ASP A 734 -19.42 17.97 35.84
N ALA A 735 -18.45 17.45 35.09
CA ALA A 735 -17.02 17.57 35.41
C ALA A 735 -16.39 18.92 35.00
N ALA A 736 -16.99 19.63 34.03
CA ALA A 736 -16.54 20.93 33.56
C ALA A 736 -17.01 22.10 34.44
N GLY A 737 -17.98 21.85 35.32
CA GLY A 737 -18.61 22.83 36.20
C GLY A 737 -19.90 23.44 35.65
N ASN A 738 -20.41 22.98 34.49
CA ASN A 738 -21.69 23.45 33.96
C ASN A 738 -22.82 22.97 34.88
N THR A 739 -23.85 23.80 35.02
CA THR A 739 -25.04 23.52 35.83
C THR A 739 -26.27 23.41 34.97
N SER A 740 -27.08 22.36 35.18
CA SER A 740 -28.38 22.24 34.53
C SER A 740 -29.31 23.40 34.89
N ALA A 741 -30.39 23.58 34.11
CA ALA A 741 -31.55 24.28 34.65
C ALA A 741 -32.10 23.51 35.87
N ALA A 742 -32.78 24.21 36.78
CA ALA A 742 -33.41 23.61 37.93
C ALA A 742 -34.54 22.64 37.52
N SER A 743 -34.71 21.56 38.29
CA SER A 743 -35.93 20.76 38.27
C SER A 743 -37.14 21.63 38.62
N ALA A 744 -38.35 21.21 38.25
CA ALA A 744 -39.55 21.79 38.85
C ALA A 744 -39.51 21.59 40.38
N PRO A 745 -39.99 22.55 41.19
CA PRO A 745 -39.92 22.45 42.64
C PRO A 745 -40.95 21.45 43.20
N VAL A 746 -40.61 20.83 44.33
CA VAL A 746 -41.56 20.07 45.15
C VAL A 746 -41.97 20.86 46.38
N THR A 747 -43.27 21.07 46.56
CA THR A 747 -43.82 21.58 47.82
C THR A 747 -44.06 20.43 48.79
N VAL A 748 -43.54 20.56 50.01
CA VAL A 748 -43.76 19.59 51.10
C VAL A 748 -43.95 20.31 52.42
N THR A 749 -44.98 19.91 53.18
CA THR A 749 -45.23 20.40 54.53
C THR A 749 -44.72 19.38 55.54
N THR A 750 -43.87 19.80 56.47
CA THR A 750 -43.38 18.96 57.56
C THR A 750 -44.53 18.49 58.47
N ALA A 751 -44.34 17.33 59.09
CA ALA A 751 -45.36 16.77 59.98
C ALA A 751 -45.61 17.69 61.19
N PRO A 752 -46.83 17.68 61.77
CA PRO A 752 -47.09 18.32 63.05
C PRO A 752 -46.29 17.62 64.18
N PRO A 753 -46.10 18.28 65.34
CA PRO A 753 -45.55 17.65 66.53
C PRO A 753 -46.36 16.40 66.92
N PRO A 754 -45.73 15.31 67.39
CA PRO A 754 -46.45 14.10 67.80
C PRO A 754 -47.46 14.38 68.92
N VAL A 755 -48.71 13.96 68.71
CA VAL A 755 -49.78 14.04 69.72
C VAL A 755 -49.85 12.77 70.56
N THR A 756 -49.82 12.90 71.88
CA THR A 756 -49.83 11.77 72.83
C THR A 756 -51.24 11.32 73.16
N GLY A 757 -51.68 10.20 72.58
CA GLY A 757 -52.98 9.57 72.89
C GLY A 757 -53.01 8.92 74.28
N ALA A 758 -54.10 9.12 75.02
CA ALA A 758 -54.29 8.66 76.40
C ALA A 758 -54.68 7.16 76.53
N CYS A 759 -54.48 6.37 75.48
CA CYS A 759 -54.71 4.93 75.47
C CYS A 759 -53.77 4.23 74.47
N THR A 760 -53.46 2.95 74.74
CA THR A 760 -52.90 2.03 73.74
C THR A 760 -53.86 0.87 73.48
N VAL A 761 -53.86 0.33 72.27
CA VAL A 761 -54.65 -0.83 71.87
C VAL A 761 -53.77 -1.86 71.18
N GLY A 762 -53.63 -3.03 71.82
CA GLY A 762 -53.00 -4.21 71.23
C GLY A 762 -54.04 -5.07 70.54
N TYR A 763 -53.76 -5.51 69.31
CA TYR A 763 -54.65 -6.34 68.49
C TYR A 763 -53.91 -7.57 67.95
N ALA A 764 -54.23 -8.73 68.51
CA ALA A 764 -53.65 -10.01 68.13
C ALA A 764 -54.69 -10.93 67.47
N THR A 765 -54.27 -11.69 66.47
CA THR A 765 -55.09 -12.69 65.77
C THR A 765 -54.44 -14.06 65.83
N ASN A 766 -55.27 -15.10 65.89
CA ASN A 766 -54.92 -16.47 65.50
C ASN A 766 -55.83 -16.84 64.32
N ASP A 767 -55.22 -17.17 63.18
CA ASP A 767 -55.86 -17.17 61.87
C ASP A 767 -55.88 -18.58 61.26
N TRP A 768 -56.98 -18.94 60.61
CA TRP A 768 -57.15 -20.16 59.81
C TRP A 768 -57.84 -19.85 58.48
N SER A 769 -58.03 -20.87 57.62
CA SER A 769 -58.31 -20.70 56.17
C SER A 769 -59.37 -19.65 55.77
N THR A 770 -60.43 -19.45 56.55
CA THR A 770 -61.53 -18.52 56.25
C THR A 770 -62.02 -17.76 57.48
N GLY A 771 -61.29 -17.83 58.59
CA GLY A 771 -61.71 -17.28 59.87
C GLY A 771 -60.57 -17.09 60.86
N PHE A 772 -60.86 -16.36 61.92
CA PHE A 772 -59.88 -15.95 62.90
C PHE A 772 -60.51 -15.73 64.27
N THR A 773 -59.68 -15.86 65.30
CA THR A 773 -59.97 -15.37 66.65
C THR A 773 -59.10 -14.14 66.90
N ALA A 774 -59.73 -13.01 67.23
CA ALA A 774 -59.05 -11.80 67.67
C ALA A 774 -59.07 -11.68 69.20
N ALA A 775 -57.92 -11.31 69.77
CA ALA A 775 -57.77 -10.85 71.14
C ALA A 775 -57.37 -9.37 71.11
N VAL A 776 -58.13 -8.53 71.80
CA VAL A 776 -57.95 -7.08 71.80
C VAL A 776 -57.78 -6.59 73.23
N THR A 777 -56.67 -5.93 73.49
CA THR A 777 -56.34 -5.36 74.81
C THR A 777 -56.31 -3.85 74.72
N ILE A 778 -57.11 -3.18 75.55
CA ILE A 778 -57.12 -1.72 75.70
C ILE A 778 -56.39 -1.40 77.00
N THR A 779 -55.40 -0.51 76.95
CA THR A 779 -54.69 0.00 78.14
C THR A 779 -54.93 1.49 78.27
N ASN A 780 -55.32 1.93 79.46
CA ASN A 780 -55.45 3.36 79.77
C ASN A 780 -54.06 3.93 80.11
N THR A 781 -53.45 4.64 79.17
CA THR A 781 -52.15 5.32 79.38
C THR A 781 -52.30 6.76 79.87
N GLY A 782 -53.54 7.24 80.04
CA GLY A 782 -53.87 8.53 80.63
C GLY A 782 -53.85 8.52 82.16
N THR A 783 -54.05 9.72 82.74
CA THR A 783 -54.02 9.96 84.20
C THR A 783 -55.40 9.90 84.87
N THR A 784 -56.48 9.73 84.10
CA THR A 784 -57.87 9.67 84.57
C THR A 784 -58.50 8.31 84.25
N ALA A 785 -59.37 7.80 85.13
CA ALA A 785 -60.08 6.55 84.87
C ALA A 785 -61.08 6.69 83.70
N ILE A 786 -61.09 5.72 82.78
CA ILE A 786 -62.08 5.61 81.72
C ILE A 786 -63.30 4.87 82.30
N ASN A 787 -64.45 5.54 82.38
CA ASN A 787 -65.70 4.96 82.86
C ASN A 787 -66.64 4.70 81.69
N GLY A 788 -66.92 3.43 81.41
CA GLY A 788 -67.64 2.99 80.22
C GLY A 788 -66.79 3.16 78.97
N TRP A 789 -65.97 2.16 78.63
CA TRP A 789 -65.18 2.18 77.39
C TRP A 789 -65.98 1.69 76.18
N THR A 790 -65.84 2.41 75.07
CA THR A 790 -66.32 2.05 73.73
C THR A 790 -65.16 2.15 72.77
N LEU A 791 -64.62 1.01 72.33
CA LEU A 791 -63.59 0.91 71.31
C LEU A 791 -64.25 0.94 69.91
N ARG A 792 -63.70 1.74 69.01
CA ARG A 792 -64.07 1.76 67.58
C ARG A 792 -62.84 1.61 66.70
N PHE A 793 -62.96 0.77 65.68
CA PHE A 793 -61.99 0.61 64.60
C PHE A 793 -62.72 0.21 63.31
N SER A 794 -62.01 0.14 62.18
CA SER A 794 -62.58 -0.37 60.92
C SER A 794 -61.71 -1.49 60.37
N PHE A 795 -62.35 -2.53 59.83
CA PHE A 795 -61.67 -3.58 59.10
C PHE A 795 -61.20 -3.09 57.73
N PRO A 796 -59.93 -3.33 57.35
CA PRO A 796 -59.40 -2.91 56.05
C PRO A 796 -59.73 -3.86 54.88
N GLY A 797 -60.46 -4.97 55.11
CA GLY A 797 -60.85 -5.93 54.08
C GLY A 797 -62.21 -6.57 54.35
N GLY A 798 -62.43 -7.76 53.77
CA GLY A 798 -63.70 -8.51 53.84
C GLY A 798 -63.96 -9.24 55.16
N GLN A 799 -63.51 -8.69 56.30
CA GLN A 799 -63.71 -9.32 57.61
C GLN A 799 -65.12 -9.08 58.19
N THR A 800 -65.68 -10.11 58.82
CA THR A 800 -66.98 -10.06 59.51
C THR A 800 -66.89 -10.68 60.91
N VAL A 801 -67.28 -9.97 61.96
CA VAL A 801 -67.41 -10.50 63.33
C VAL A 801 -68.60 -11.47 63.40
N SER A 802 -68.40 -12.65 63.97
CA SER A 802 -69.45 -13.66 64.17
C SER A 802 -69.87 -13.83 65.63
N GLN A 803 -68.94 -13.76 66.60
CA GLN A 803 -69.24 -13.95 68.01
C GLN A 803 -68.20 -13.26 68.91
N GLY A 804 -68.63 -12.34 69.78
CA GLY A 804 -67.77 -11.68 70.77
C GLY A 804 -67.92 -12.23 72.19
N TRP A 805 -66.90 -12.01 73.03
CA TRP A 805 -66.92 -12.28 74.48
C TRP A 805 -66.17 -11.19 75.25
N SER A 806 -66.50 -11.05 76.53
CA SER A 806 -66.02 -9.99 77.45
C SER A 806 -66.30 -8.54 77.00
N ALA A 807 -67.05 -8.36 75.92
CA ALA A 807 -67.53 -7.09 75.40
C ALA A 807 -68.78 -7.32 74.54
N THR A 808 -69.65 -6.30 74.43
CA THR A 808 -70.67 -6.28 73.38
C THR A 808 -70.02 -5.76 72.10
N VAL A 809 -69.74 -6.67 71.15
CA VAL A 809 -69.12 -6.35 69.86
C VAL A 809 -70.19 -6.32 68.76
N THR A 810 -70.25 -5.23 68.01
CA THR A 810 -71.13 -5.05 66.84
C THR A 810 -70.34 -4.56 65.64
N GLN A 811 -70.82 -4.88 64.44
CA GLN A 811 -70.23 -4.44 63.18
C GLN A 811 -71.31 -3.87 62.25
N ALA A 812 -71.00 -2.76 61.58
CA ALA A 812 -71.82 -2.15 60.55
C ALA A 812 -70.92 -1.78 59.36
N GLY A 813 -71.09 -2.47 58.22
CA GLY A 813 -70.12 -2.40 57.12
C GLY A 813 -68.75 -2.88 57.59
N THR A 814 -67.71 -2.07 57.38
CA THR A 814 -66.35 -2.35 57.91
C THR A 814 -66.15 -1.86 59.35
N ALA A 815 -67.02 -1.02 59.90
CA ALA A 815 -66.83 -0.40 61.21
C ALA A 815 -67.22 -1.36 62.33
N VAL A 816 -66.30 -1.60 63.26
CA VAL A 816 -66.51 -2.43 64.47
C VAL A 816 -66.59 -1.53 65.70
N THR A 817 -67.58 -1.77 66.55
CA THR A 817 -67.73 -1.11 67.85
C THR A 817 -67.79 -2.18 68.95
N ALA A 818 -66.87 -2.12 69.91
CA ALA A 818 -66.85 -2.98 71.08
C ALA A 818 -67.07 -2.15 72.35
N THR A 819 -68.06 -2.52 73.16
CA THR A 819 -68.42 -1.79 74.39
C THR A 819 -68.23 -2.68 75.62
N GLY A 820 -67.65 -2.12 76.68
CA GLY A 820 -67.46 -2.83 77.94
C GLY A 820 -68.77 -3.29 78.59
N LEU A 821 -68.69 -4.41 79.30
CA LEU A 821 -69.78 -4.96 80.11
C LEU A 821 -69.75 -4.36 81.52
N SER A 822 -70.82 -4.51 82.29
CA SER A 822 -70.95 -3.89 83.63
C SER A 822 -69.83 -4.25 84.61
N TYR A 823 -69.20 -5.42 84.48
CA TYR A 823 -68.11 -5.87 85.35
C TYR A 823 -66.70 -5.43 84.91
N ASN A 824 -66.52 -4.95 83.67
CA ASN A 824 -65.21 -4.54 83.13
C ASN A 824 -65.23 -3.17 82.43
N GLY A 825 -66.31 -2.39 82.61
CA GLY A 825 -66.52 -1.10 81.95
C GLY A 825 -65.61 0.04 82.43
N THR A 826 -64.93 -0.09 83.57
CA THR A 826 -64.04 0.94 84.13
C THR A 826 -62.57 0.52 84.08
N LEU A 827 -61.70 1.36 83.48
CA LEU A 827 -60.25 1.21 83.51
C LEU A 827 -59.60 2.35 84.29
N ALA A 828 -58.94 2.04 85.41
CA ALA A 828 -58.06 2.97 86.10
C ALA A 828 -56.84 3.36 85.24
N PRO A 829 -56.14 4.48 85.53
CA PRO A 829 -54.84 4.79 84.95
C PRO A 829 -53.86 3.62 85.05
N GLY A 830 -53.18 3.28 83.95
CA GLY A 830 -52.26 2.15 83.85
C GLY A 830 -52.91 0.76 83.81
N ALA A 831 -54.24 0.66 83.96
CA ALA A 831 -54.95 -0.62 83.87
C ALA A 831 -55.25 -1.00 82.42
N SER A 832 -55.38 -2.31 82.19
CA SER A 832 -55.77 -2.89 80.91
C SER A 832 -57.04 -3.73 81.04
N VAL A 833 -57.84 -3.79 79.97
CA VAL A 833 -58.91 -4.77 79.78
C VAL A 833 -58.67 -5.53 78.49
N SER A 834 -58.99 -6.82 78.47
CA SER A 834 -58.96 -7.63 77.25
C SER A 834 -60.35 -8.18 76.94
N PHE A 835 -60.70 -8.16 75.67
CA PHE A 835 -61.87 -8.84 75.13
C PHE A 835 -61.47 -9.60 73.86
N GLY A 836 -62.37 -10.43 73.33
CA GLY A 836 -62.10 -11.13 72.08
C GLY A 836 -63.34 -11.39 71.26
N PHE A 837 -63.13 -11.80 70.02
CA PHE A 837 -64.19 -12.23 69.13
C PHE A 837 -63.68 -13.18 68.06
N ASN A 838 -64.58 -14.02 67.55
CA ASN A 838 -64.38 -14.77 66.32
C ASN A 838 -64.89 -13.96 65.13
N GLY A 839 -64.25 -14.12 63.99
CA GLY A 839 -64.69 -13.56 62.72
C GLY A 839 -64.33 -14.45 61.52
N THR A 840 -64.91 -14.12 60.38
CA THR A 840 -64.62 -14.73 59.07
C THR A 840 -64.01 -13.68 58.14
N HIS A 841 -63.31 -14.10 57.07
CA HIS A 841 -62.83 -13.17 56.04
C HIS A 841 -62.83 -13.78 54.64
N THR A 842 -63.08 -12.95 53.62
CA THR A 842 -62.91 -13.30 52.21
C THR A 842 -61.60 -12.70 51.67
N GLY A 843 -60.54 -13.51 51.58
CA GLY A 843 -59.21 -13.05 51.15
C GLY A 843 -58.19 -13.09 52.30
N SER A 844 -57.38 -12.04 52.47
CA SER A 844 -56.43 -11.90 53.58
C SER A 844 -57.10 -11.28 54.83
N ASN A 845 -56.44 -11.39 56.00
CA ASN A 845 -56.88 -10.76 57.26
C ASN A 845 -55.92 -9.62 57.73
N PRO A 846 -55.82 -8.48 57.03
CA PRO A 846 -55.02 -7.36 57.48
C PRO A 846 -55.56 -6.76 58.78
N ARG A 847 -54.66 -6.53 59.76
CA ARG A 847 -55.01 -5.99 61.09
C ARG A 847 -55.38 -4.50 61.01
N PRO A 848 -56.36 -4.02 61.79
CA PRO A 848 -56.65 -2.59 61.88
C PRO A 848 -55.46 -1.82 62.48
N THR A 849 -55.18 -0.63 61.94
CA THR A 849 -54.05 0.23 62.35
C THR A 849 -54.47 1.51 63.07
N ALA A 850 -55.79 1.77 63.17
CA ALA A 850 -56.35 2.94 63.83
C ALA A 850 -57.49 2.53 64.77
N PHE A 851 -57.37 2.93 66.04
CA PHE A 851 -58.32 2.64 67.11
C PHE A 851 -58.69 3.93 67.84
N THR A 852 -59.94 4.04 68.27
CA THR A 852 -60.39 5.09 69.18
C THR A 852 -61.13 4.51 70.37
N VAL A 853 -60.88 5.00 71.58
CA VAL A 853 -61.65 4.68 72.78
C VAL A 853 -62.40 5.94 73.21
N ASN A 854 -63.73 5.85 73.29
CA ASN A 854 -64.63 6.98 73.58
C ASN A 854 -64.40 8.19 72.65
N GLY A 855 -63.98 7.94 71.40
CA GLY A 855 -63.67 8.96 70.40
C GLY A 855 -62.25 9.52 70.45
N VAL A 856 -61.43 9.18 71.45
CA VAL A 856 -60.02 9.57 71.56
C VAL A 856 -59.14 8.55 70.83
N ALA A 857 -58.22 9.02 69.99
CA ALA A 857 -57.27 8.15 69.29
C ALA A 857 -56.30 7.46 70.26
N CYS A 858 -56.17 6.14 70.11
CA CYS A 858 -55.20 5.33 70.85
C CYS A 858 -53.99 5.00 69.97
N ALA A 859 -52.81 4.93 70.58
CA ALA A 859 -51.63 4.37 69.91
C ALA A 859 -51.77 2.84 69.78
N LEU A 860 -51.06 2.25 68.81
CA LEU A 860 -50.92 0.79 68.72
C LEU A 860 -50.01 0.31 69.87
N GLY A 861 -50.41 -0.75 70.56
CA GLY A 861 -49.73 -1.32 71.73
C GLY A 861 -49.44 -2.80 71.63
#